data_AF-A0AAI9XBS0-F1
#
_entry.id   AF-A0AAI9XBS0-F1
#
_cell.length_a   1.000
_cell.length_b   1.000
_cell.length_c   1.000
_cell.angle_alpha   90.00
_cell.angle_beta   90.00
_cell.angle_gamma   90.00
#
_symmetry.space_group_name_H-M   'P 1'
#
loop_
_entity.id
_entity.type
_entity.pdbx_description
1 polymer ?
#
loop_
_entity_poly.entity_id
_entity_poly.type
_entity_poly.pdbx_seq_one_letter_code
_entity_poly.pdbx_strand_id
1 'polypeptide(L)'
;MVQILSQTPASSSFSPPNIVVVGGGASGLAVLLQLIERAKSGSQFGRVIVLEKNKILGPGLAYSDACTGTILNMHTDTMGIYLDQPRHFSQWRTSFKEGDFPSRQNYGDYLQATWAQAMDAAQHTGLMVTVVHDEAKEIDKGNDGTFSLTLGNGTRLMSPDVVLALGNFTSVFNSHLINLPGFFQSPWPLPQLKAIPPESSVIIVGSRLSAVDAATYLSDNGHQGTITMISRSGRLPKVQGDQATYPRRYALHELAKQIEFDSHDSLLQVMSGLMDELSQATNGDWSWILDDLCPVNQIRHDIKAALTGQVQWQAVLRGTAPVIERYWNCLSPTSQQLFMEKYHSVWMRFRHGMPVQNAQKVLRMLENSQLQVLQGDSVKWDGTFKAQTSAGIVEAPYVIEATGQECRLERIHSPLLQSALKNNLITAHPNGGIAVDFDGLRASPGLYAIGSLTSGTHLYVSAIDRIAAHAARISYSLTQNPSVQSLHVAIFCGSDLFSHLMVSSLVPQILAAGHVPFVYLPKHKSNSSTISFDLRELAFFERELLQKYVRPYFKDRTVEGTTKRTVDQIRTTYGVLVEEVPNVNKMSFIQTLARHHISIGLSIRCYQRFKSDIIRYFSKPRLLLNLHPGVLPAYRGVMTTVRAMKNKEIYFGYSLHAIDENWDSGDVIEIRKHHIDYSKSMLAFMGDVCEMGVAVAMDAFDTIARGKELSRTPQKTEASGYYTFPTNEELQEIRRDGIRLVDAESIVKIVVESFAPSKEQEKFRTYIEAAVQDWYRQNLA
;
A
#
# COMPACT_ATOMS: atom_id res chain seq x y z
N MET A 1 20.11 57.77 27.98
CA MET A 1 18.73 57.91 27.48
C MET A 1 18.85 58.24 26.00
N VAL A 2 18.47 57.39 25.06
CA VAL A 2 17.12 56.86 24.83
C VAL A 2 17.22 55.45 24.21
N GLN A 3 16.48 54.50 24.77
CA GLN A 3 16.24 53.15 24.23
C GLN A 3 15.21 53.23 23.11
N ILE A 4 15.51 52.66 21.95
CA ILE A 4 14.56 52.40 20.88
C ILE A 4 14.09 50.95 21.05
N LEU A 5 12.84 50.77 21.48
CA LEU A 5 12.17 49.47 21.54
C LEU A 5 11.62 49.12 20.16
N SER A 6 12.11 48.03 19.59
CA SER A 6 11.57 47.39 18.40
C SER A 6 10.23 46.73 18.73
N GLN A 7 9.14 47.16 18.08
CA GLN A 7 7.85 46.48 18.12
C GLN A 7 7.93 45.19 17.31
N THR A 8 7.74 44.05 17.97
CA THR A 8 7.39 42.78 17.34
C THR A 8 5.99 42.89 16.71
N PRO A 9 5.75 42.36 15.51
CA PRO A 9 4.40 42.33 14.94
C PRO A 9 3.53 41.35 15.73
N ALA A 10 2.34 41.82 16.11
CA ALA A 10 1.31 41.04 16.77
C ALA A 10 0.92 39.81 15.94
N SER A 11 0.88 38.64 16.57
CA SER A 11 0.35 37.40 16.02
C SER A 11 -1.14 37.56 15.70
N SER A 12 -1.51 37.66 14.42
CA SER A 12 -2.90 37.52 13.98
C SER A 12 -3.39 36.11 14.31
N SER A 13 -4.35 35.99 15.23
CA SER A 13 -5.03 34.74 15.55
C SER A 13 -5.95 34.33 14.39
N PHE A 14 -5.41 33.64 13.40
CA PHE A 14 -6.23 32.98 12.37
C PHE A 14 -6.95 31.80 13.03
N SER A 15 -8.29 31.83 13.07
CA SER A 15 -9.08 30.65 13.40
C SER A 15 -8.79 29.57 12.34
N PRO A 16 -8.56 28.31 12.72
CA PRO A 16 -8.25 27.28 11.74
C PRO A 16 -9.45 27.05 10.78
N PRO A 17 -9.21 26.68 9.51
CA PRO A 17 -10.26 26.60 8.50
C PRO A 17 -11.25 25.47 8.79
N ASN A 18 -12.52 25.69 8.42
CA ASN A 18 -13.51 24.63 8.34
C ASN A 18 -13.25 23.77 7.10
N ILE A 19 -13.65 22.51 7.15
CA ILE A 19 -13.58 21.57 6.03
C ILE A 19 -14.95 20.95 5.84
N VAL A 20 -15.49 20.97 4.62
CA VAL A 20 -16.74 20.29 4.27
C VAL A 20 -16.44 19.03 3.47
N VAL A 21 -16.85 17.87 3.95
CA VAL A 21 -16.78 16.59 3.23
C VAL A 21 -18.19 16.25 2.72
N VAL A 22 -18.37 16.22 1.41
CA VAL A 22 -19.65 15.91 0.76
C VAL A 22 -19.71 14.42 0.44
N GLY A 23 -20.51 13.68 1.21
CA GLY A 23 -20.64 12.23 1.17
C GLY A 23 -20.08 11.59 2.44
N GLY A 24 -20.92 10.85 3.16
CA GLY A 24 -20.61 10.10 4.38
C GLY A 24 -20.44 8.60 4.15
N GLY A 25 -20.19 8.16 2.91
CA GLY A 25 -19.84 6.77 2.59
C GLY A 25 -18.37 6.42 2.92
N ALA A 26 -17.89 5.27 2.43
CA ALA A 26 -16.54 4.77 2.72
C ALA A 26 -15.43 5.80 2.39
N SER A 27 -15.55 6.52 1.27
CA SER A 27 -14.57 7.56 0.90
C SER A 27 -14.58 8.76 1.85
N GLY A 28 -15.76 9.21 2.29
CA GLY A 28 -15.88 10.30 3.26
C GLY A 28 -15.36 9.92 4.64
N LEU A 29 -15.66 8.69 5.09
CA LEU A 29 -15.11 8.13 6.32
C LEU A 29 -13.58 8.03 6.26
N ALA A 30 -13.01 7.56 5.16
CA ALA A 30 -11.55 7.49 5.01
C ALA A 30 -10.88 8.88 5.13
N VAL A 31 -11.49 9.92 4.54
CA VAL A 31 -11.01 11.31 4.69
C VAL A 31 -11.10 11.77 6.15
N LEU A 32 -12.23 11.52 6.82
CA LEU A 32 -12.41 11.87 8.23
C LEU A 32 -11.35 11.19 9.13
N LEU A 33 -11.10 9.89 8.93
CA LEU A 33 -10.08 9.16 9.68
C LEU A 33 -8.69 9.77 9.52
N GLN A 34 -8.33 10.19 8.30
CA GLN A 34 -7.05 10.86 8.04
C GLN A 34 -6.99 12.23 8.70
N LEU A 35 -8.05 13.02 8.69
CA LEU A 35 -8.09 14.31 9.40
C LEU A 35 -7.94 14.13 10.91
N ILE A 36 -8.56 13.10 11.50
CA ILE A 36 -8.38 12.76 12.92
C ILE A 36 -6.90 12.41 13.21
N GLU A 37 -6.26 11.63 12.34
CA GLU A 37 -4.85 11.25 12.53
C GLU A 37 -3.90 12.45 12.41
N ARG A 38 -4.21 13.39 11.50
CA ARG A 38 -3.50 14.67 11.43
C ARG A 38 -3.70 15.52 12.69
N ALA A 39 -4.90 15.51 13.26
CA ALA A 39 -5.18 16.22 14.51
C ALA A 39 -4.38 15.63 15.68
N LYS A 40 -4.27 14.29 15.80
CA LYS A 40 -3.38 13.63 16.77
C LYS A 40 -1.91 14.04 16.59
N SER A 41 -1.51 14.24 15.34
CA SER A 41 -0.16 14.67 14.96
C SER A 41 0.08 16.19 15.12
N GLY A 42 -0.87 16.93 15.71
CA GLY A 42 -0.74 18.35 16.02
C GLY A 42 -1.28 19.33 14.96
N SER A 43 -1.90 18.85 13.89
CA SER A 43 -2.57 19.72 12.91
C SER A 43 -3.82 20.34 13.53
N GLN A 44 -4.04 21.64 13.31
CA GLN A 44 -5.22 22.36 13.82
C GLN A 44 -6.27 22.53 12.72
N PHE A 45 -7.53 22.26 13.06
CA PHE A 45 -8.69 22.39 12.17
C PHE A 45 -9.80 23.15 12.90
N GLY A 46 -10.67 23.84 12.16
CA GLY A 46 -11.81 24.57 12.74
C GLY A 46 -12.92 23.58 13.10
N ARG A 47 -13.78 23.31 12.12
CA ARG A 47 -14.81 22.26 12.17
C ARG A 47 -14.76 21.41 10.91
N VAL A 48 -14.90 20.09 11.06
CA VAL A 48 -15.15 19.18 9.94
C VAL A 48 -16.65 18.93 9.84
N ILE A 49 -17.26 19.31 8.72
CA ILE A 49 -18.67 19.11 8.44
C ILE A 49 -18.82 18.00 7.41
N VAL A 50 -19.49 16.91 7.77
CA VAL A 50 -19.82 15.83 6.84
C VAL A 50 -21.26 16.00 6.38
N LEU A 51 -21.47 16.22 5.08
CA LEU A 51 -22.79 16.26 4.45
C LEU A 51 -23.14 14.89 3.90
N GLU A 52 -24.23 14.28 4.39
CA GLU A 52 -24.70 12.98 3.89
C GLU A 52 -26.21 13.01 3.69
N LYS A 53 -26.67 12.75 2.46
CA LYS A 53 -28.10 12.77 2.13
C LYS A 53 -28.89 11.61 2.73
N ASN A 54 -28.22 10.49 3.00
CA ASN A 54 -28.82 9.31 3.62
C ASN A 54 -28.78 9.40 5.16
N LYS A 55 -29.59 8.58 5.82
CA LYS A 55 -29.58 8.49 7.29
C LYS A 55 -28.41 7.69 7.85
N ILE A 56 -27.94 6.68 7.10
CA ILE A 56 -26.90 5.75 7.54
C ILE A 56 -25.54 6.20 7.00
N LEU A 57 -24.56 6.36 7.90
CA LEU A 57 -23.19 6.77 7.60
C LEU A 57 -22.27 5.56 7.49
N GLY A 58 -21.30 5.62 6.58
CA GLY A 58 -20.29 4.58 6.35
C GLY A 58 -20.54 3.75 5.08
N PRO A 59 -21.59 2.92 5.00
CA PRO A 59 -21.76 1.95 3.93
C PRO A 59 -21.85 2.54 2.51
N GLY A 60 -22.50 3.70 2.35
CA GLY A 60 -22.88 4.21 1.02
C GLY A 60 -23.68 3.17 0.21
N LEU A 61 -23.81 3.35 -1.10
CA LEU A 61 -24.57 2.40 -1.94
C LEU A 61 -23.97 0.99 -1.93
N ALA A 62 -22.64 0.89 -2.05
CA ALA A 62 -21.93 -0.36 -2.35
C ALA A 62 -21.91 -1.40 -1.22
N TYR A 63 -22.23 -0.99 0.01
CA TYR A 63 -22.22 -1.83 1.20
C TYR A 63 -23.50 -1.69 2.04
N SER A 64 -24.53 -1.04 1.50
CA SER A 64 -25.85 -0.90 2.13
C SER A 64 -26.75 -2.12 1.90
N ASP A 65 -27.94 -2.08 2.48
CA ASP A 65 -29.03 -3.03 2.23
C ASP A 65 -29.46 -3.11 0.75
N ALA A 66 -29.04 -2.15 -0.09
CA ALA A 66 -29.19 -2.26 -1.53
C ALA A 66 -28.46 -3.48 -2.11
N CYS A 67 -27.45 -3.99 -1.41
CA CYS A 67 -26.61 -5.11 -1.83
C CYS A 67 -26.89 -6.41 -1.07
N THR A 68 -27.98 -6.51 -0.32
CA THR A 68 -28.34 -7.72 0.45
C THR A 68 -28.31 -8.96 -0.44
N GLY A 69 -27.67 -10.03 0.03
CA GLY A 69 -27.51 -11.29 -0.70
C GLY A 69 -26.22 -11.39 -1.54
N THR A 70 -25.34 -10.38 -1.51
CA THR A 70 -24.05 -10.40 -2.23
C THR A 70 -22.85 -10.48 -1.31
N ILE A 71 -21.75 -10.99 -1.86
CA ILE A 71 -20.44 -11.06 -1.19
C ILE A 71 -19.48 -10.00 -1.71
N LEU A 72 -18.43 -9.74 -0.94
CA LEU A 72 -17.30 -8.95 -1.39
C LEU A 72 -16.53 -9.68 -2.50
N ASN A 73 -15.93 -8.90 -3.39
CA ASN A 73 -15.03 -9.40 -4.44
C ASN A 73 -13.55 -9.12 -4.14
N MET A 74 -13.24 -8.58 -2.96
CA MET A 74 -11.88 -8.35 -2.46
C MET A 74 -11.69 -9.20 -1.20
N HIS A 75 -10.46 -9.69 -1.02
CA HIS A 75 -10.09 -10.48 0.14
C HIS A 75 -10.11 -9.63 1.42
N THR A 76 -10.61 -10.17 2.53
CA THR A 76 -10.74 -9.42 3.79
C THR A 76 -9.48 -8.73 4.29
N ASP A 77 -8.31 -9.35 4.12
CA ASP A 77 -7.00 -8.76 4.48
C ASP A 77 -6.61 -7.49 3.70
N THR A 78 -7.39 -7.12 2.68
CA THR A 78 -7.18 -5.91 1.85
C THR A 78 -8.29 -4.88 2.00
N MET A 79 -9.26 -5.13 2.90
CA MET A 79 -10.47 -4.33 3.06
C MET A 79 -10.43 -3.41 4.29
N GLY A 80 -9.31 -3.31 5.01
CA GLY A 80 -9.12 -2.30 6.06
C GLY A 80 -9.18 -0.88 5.48
N ILE A 81 -9.99 -0.01 6.10
CA ILE A 81 -10.17 1.38 5.64
C ILE A 81 -9.05 2.34 6.08
N TYR A 82 -8.25 1.93 7.07
CA TYR A 82 -7.05 2.64 7.51
C TYR A 82 -5.88 2.33 6.56
N LEU A 83 -5.16 3.37 6.15
CA LEU A 83 -4.06 3.25 5.18
C LEU A 83 -2.95 2.30 5.64
N ASP A 84 -2.60 2.37 6.92
CA ASP A 84 -1.52 1.62 7.58
C ASP A 84 -1.98 0.28 8.17
N GLN A 85 -3.29 -0.01 8.15
CA GLN A 85 -3.86 -1.23 8.73
C GLN A 85 -4.77 -1.96 7.73
N PRO A 86 -4.22 -2.50 6.62
CA PRO A 86 -5.00 -3.17 5.59
C PRO A 86 -5.80 -4.39 6.10
N ARG A 87 -5.31 -5.04 7.17
CA ARG A 87 -5.95 -6.18 7.86
C ARG A 87 -6.96 -5.78 8.93
N HIS A 88 -7.23 -4.48 9.13
CA HIS A 88 -8.12 -4.05 10.21
C HIS A 88 -9.52 -4.66 10.09
N PHE A 89 -10.05 -4.82 8.87
CA PHE A 89 -11.35 -5.50 8.70
C PHE A 89 -11.29 -6.99 9.08
N SER A 90 -10.25 -7.72 8.66
CA SER A 90 -10.10 -9.14 9.02
C SER A 90 -9.82 -9.36 10.51
N GLN A 91 -9.20 -8.38 11.19
CA GLN A 91 -9.02 -8.38 12.64
C GLN A 91 -10.28 -7.98 13.41
N TRP A 92 -11.09 -7.07 12.87
CA TRP A 92 -12.32 -6.59 13.49
C TRP A 92 -13.43 -7.65 13.49
N ARG A 93 -13.54 -8.43 12.40
CA ARG A 93 -14.57 -9.46 12.31
C ARG A 93 -14.35 -10.57 13.34
N THR A 94 -15.42 -10.98 14.00
CA THR A 94 -15.40 -12.08 14.96
C THR A 94 -15.76 -13.43 14.33
N SER A 95 -16.48 -13.42 13.21
CA SER A 95 -16.93 -14.62 12.50
C SER A 95 -16.03 -14.93 11.30
N PHE A 96 -14.96 -15.69 11.49
CA PHE A 96 -14.13 -16.22 10.40
C PHE A 96 -14.85 -17.30 9.55
N LYS A 97 -16.03 -17.76 10.00
CA LYS A 97 -16.81 -18.83 9.34
C LYS A 97 -17.32 -18.46 7.93
N GLU A 98 -17.47 -17.17 7.62
CA GLU A 98 -17.92 -16.72 6.29
C GLU A 98 -16.81 -16.78 5.21
N GLY A 99 -15.59 -17.22 5.58
CA GLY A 99 -14.45 -17.29 4.67
C GLY A 99 -13.90 -15.92 4.28
N ASP A 100 -13.05 -15.87 3.25
CA ASP A 100 -12.27 -14.68 2.90
C ASP A 100 -13.05 -13.59 2.15
N PHE A 101 -14.28 -13.89 1.75
CA PHE A 101 -15.18 -13.02 0.99
C PHE A 101 -16.55 -12.94 1.69
N PRO A 102 -16.65 -12.30 2.86
CA PRO A 102 -17.90 -12.18 3.60
C PRO A 102 -18.91 -11.31 2.84
N SER A 103 -20.13 -11.22 3.37
CA SER A 103 -21.19 -10.41 2.76
C SER A 103 -20.80 -8.93 2.67
N ARG A 104 -21.34 -8.23 1.65
CA ARG A 104 -21.18 -6.77 1.56
C ARG A 104 -21.79 -6.03 2.75
N GLN A 105 -22.86 -6.59 3.32
CA GLN A 105 -23.51 -6.08 4.52
C GLN A 105 -22.57 -6.14 5.74
N ASN A 106 -21.85 -7.26 5.93
CA ASN A 106 -20.87 -7.37 7.01
C ASN A 106 -19.77 -6.30 6.92
N TYR A 107 -19.37 -5.92 5.70
CA TYR A 107 -18.47 -4.78 5.51
C TYR A 107 -19.15 -3.44 5.82
N GLY A 108 -20.43 -3.28 5.48
CA GLY A 108 -21.24 -2.14 5.90
C GLY A 108 -21.31 -1.97 7.42
N ASP A 109 -21.48 -3.08 8.16
CA ASP A 109 -21.46 -3.09 9.63
C ASP A 109 -20.10 -2.64 10.18
N TYR A 110 -19.01 -3.11 9.57
CA TYR A 110 -17.66 -2.67 9.89
C TYR A 110 -17.48 -1.16 9.68
N LEU A 111 -17.97 -0.60 8.57
CA LEU A 111 -17.89 0.83 8.28
C LEU A 111 -18.69 1.67 9.29
N GLN A 112 -19.86 1.20 9.71
CA GLN A 112 -20.66 1.87 10.75
C GLN A 112 -19.96 1.82 12.12
N ALA A 113 -19.40 0.67 12.50
CA ALA A 113 -18.62 0.54 13.73
C ALA A 113 -17.38 1.45 13.70
N THR A 114 -16.70 1.53 12.56
CA THR A 114 -15.55 2.43 12.37
C THR A 114 -15.97 3.89 12.42
N TRP A 115 -17.16 4.24 11.91
CA TRP A 115 -17.71 5.59 12.04
C TRP A 115 -17.90 6.00 13.50
N ALA A 116 -18.48 5.13 14.32
CA ALA A 116 -18.63 5.38 15.76
C ALA A 116 -17.27 5.59 16.45
N GLN A 117 -16.30 4.72 16.15
CA GLN A 117 -14.93 4.85 16.67
C GLN A 117 -14.26 6.16 16.21
N ALA A 118 -14.49 6.59 14.97
CA ALA A 118 -13.97 7.84 14.45
C ALA A 118 -14.51 9.05 15.21
N MET A 119 -15.81 9.05 15.54
CA MET A 119 -16.43 10.11 16.34
C MET A 119 -15.85 10.17 17.75
N ASP A 120 -15.66 9.02 18.40
CA ASP A 120 -15.01 8.95 19.71
C ASP A 120 -13.57 9.48 19.63
N ALA A 121 -12.80 9.04 18.62
CA ALA A 121 -11.43 9.49 18.43
C ALA A 121 -11.34 11.01 18.17
N ALA A 122 -12.26 11.58 17.40
CA ALA A 122 -12.34 13.02 17.15
C ALA A 122 -12.61 13.81 18.44
N GLN A 123 -13.49 13.30 19.31
CA GLN A 123 -13.76 13.92 20.61
C GLN A 123 -12.51 13.94 21.50
N HIS A 124 -11.75 12.84 21.54
CA HIS A 124 -10.52 12.75 22.33
C HIS A 124 -9.41 13.68 21.82
N THR A 125 -9.38 13.99 20.52
CA THR A 125 -8.41 14.92 19.92
C THR A 125 -8.88 16.38 19.96
N GLY A 126 -10.11 16.64 20.40
CA GLY A 126 -10.72 17.97 20.37
C GLY A 126 -11.15 18.42 18.96
N LEU A 127 -11.16 17.52 17.98
CA LEU A 127 -11.61 17.83 16.62
C LEU A 127 -13.14 17.90 16.58
N MET A 128 -13.68 19.09 16.31
CA MET A 128 -15.12 19.27 16.17
C MET A 128 -15.62 18.70 14.84
N VAL A 129 -16.38 17.60 14.91
CA VAL A 129 -17.02 16.97 13.74
C VAL A 129 -18.53 17.14 13.83
N THR A 130 -19.16 17.59 12.75
CA THR A 130 -20.62 17.77 12.65
C THR A 130 -21.14 17.04 11.43
N VAL A 131 -22.17 16.22 11.61
CA VAL A 131 -22.88 15.57 10.50
C VAL A 131 -24.15 16.34 10.19
N VAL A 132 -24.36 16.64 8.91
CA VAL A 132 -25.56 17.30 8.40
C VAL A 132 -26.25 16.37 7.41
N HIS A 133 -27.47 15.98 7.74
CA HIS A 133 -28.28 15.11 6.90
C HIS A 133 -29.07 15.90 5.86
N ASP A 134 -28.41 16.31 4.79
CA ASP A 134 -29.02 17.01 3.65
C ASP A 134 -28.17 16.78 2.38
N GLU A 135 -28.75 17.09 1.23
CA GLU A 135 -28.08 17.02 -0.06
C GLU A 135 -27.55 18.39 -0.45
N ALA A 136 -26.25 18.50 -0.77
CA ALA A 136 -25.71 19.68 -1.42
C ALA A 136 -26.20 19.73 -2.88
N LYS A 137 -26.87 20.83 -3.26
CA LYS A 137 -27.45 21.02 -4.60
C LYS A 137 -26.65 21.97 -5.46
N GLU A 138 -26.05 22.99 -4.85
CA GLU A 138 -25.27 24.01 -5.56
C GLU A 138 -23.95 24.25 -4.85
N ILE A 139 -22.95 24.65 -5.62
CA ILE A 139 -21.65 25.09 -5.11
C ILE A 139 -21.18 26.30 -5.91
N ASP A 140 -20.75 27.33 -5.20
CA ASP A 140 -20.17 28.55 -5.74
C ASP A 140 -18.89 28.92 -4.98
N LYS A 141 -18.09 29.83 -5.52
CA LYS A 141 -16.84 30.30 -4.91
C LYS A 141 -16.82 31.82 -4.87
N GLY A 142 -16.72 32.37 -3.66
CA GLY A 142 -16.60 33.81 -3.44
C GLY A 142 -15.26 34.36 -3.91
N ASN A 143 -15.18 35.70 -4.02
CA ASN A 143 -13.95 36.41 -4.42
C ASN A 143 -12.79 36.23 -3.41
N ASP A 144 -13.12 35.91 -2.16
CA ASP A 144 -12.17 35.59 -1.09
C ASP A 144 -11.63 34.15 -1.17
N GLY A 145 -12.13 33.36 -2.12
CA GLY A 145 -11.76 31.96 -2.32
C GLY A 145 -12.59 30.98 -1.49
N THR A 146 -13.53 31.44 -0.66
CA THR A 146 -14.39 30.59 0.16
C THR A 146 -15.50 29.96 -0.68
N PHE A 147 -15.72 28.65 -0.55
CA PHE A 147 -16.84 27.95 -1.17
C PHE A 147 -18.13 28.17 -0.39
N SER A 148 -19.24 28.29 -1.12
CA SER A 148 -20.60 28.28 -0.59
C SER A 148 -21.36 27.08 -1.14
N LEU A 149 -21.82 26.18 -0.28
CA LEU A 149 -22.69 25.07 -0.66
C LEU A 149 -24.13 25.37 -0.26
N THR A 150 -25.04 25.38 -1.23
CA THR A 150 -26.49 25.47 -0.96
C THR A 150 -27.05 24.06 -0.81
N LEU A 151 -27.68 23.79 0.34
CA LEU A 151 -28.30 22.51 0.66
C LEU A 151 -29.75 22.43 0.13
N GLY A 152 -30.33 21.23 0.13
CA GLY A 152 -31.70 20.99 -0.31
C GLY A 152 -32.74 21.80 0.46
N ASN A 153 -32.49 22.08 1.74
CA ASN A 153 -33.35 22.94 2.57
C ASN A 153 -33.09 24.46 2.41
N GLY A 154 -32.19 24.87 1.50
CA GLY A 154 -31.82 26.27 1.25
C GLY A 154 -30.75 26.85 2.19
N THR A 155 -30.31 26.11 3.21
CA THR A 155 -29.20 26.49 4.09
C THR A 155 -27.91 26.61 3.28
N ARG A 156 -27.06 27.59 3.61
CA ARG A 156 -25.74 27.74 3.01
C ARG A 156 -24.64 27.39 3.99
N LEU A 157 -23.69 26.57 3.55
CA LEU A 157 -22.48 26.25 4.30
C LEU A 157 -21.28 26.91 3.63
N MET A 158 -20.45 27.59 4.43
CA MET A 158 -19.26 28.29 3.96
C MET A 158 -18.00 27.56 4.41
N SER A 159 -17.08 27.31 3.48
CA SER A 159 -15.82 26.61 3.79
C SER A 159 -14.74 26.96 2.78
N PRO A 160 -13.49 27.25 3.19
CA PRO A 160 -12.37 27.40 2.25
C PRO A 160 -12.03 26.06 1.58
N ASP A 161 -12.30 24.95 2.26
CA ASP A 161 -11.97 23.61 1.80
C ASP A 161 -13.21 22.70 1.68
N VAL A 162 -13.35 22.04 0.54
CA VAL A 162 -14.45 21.13 0.20
C VAL A 162 -13.90 19.85 -0.42
N VAL A 163 -14.33 18.69 0.07
CA VAL A 163 -13.98 17.37 -0.45
C VAL A 163 -15.22 16.69 -1.02
N LEU A 164 -15.22 16.41 -2.32
CA LEU A 164 -16.29 15.69 -3.02
C LEU A 164 -16.06 14.17 -2.93
N ALA A 165 -16.75 13.51 -2.00
CA ALA A 165 -16.73 12.07 -1.75
C ALA A 165 -18.07 11.41 -2.15
N LEU A 166 -18.54 11.70 -3.37
CA LEU A 166 -19.92 11.44 -3.81
C LEU A 166 -20.25 9.96 -4.10
N GLY A 167 -19.25 9.09 -4.10
CA GLY A 167 -19.41 7.68 -4.45
C GLY A 167 -19.74 7.46 -5.93
N ASN A 168 -20.29 6.29 -6.22
CA ASN A 168 -20.51 5.82 -7.59
C ASN A 168 -21.83 6.34 -8.18
N PHE A 169 -21.82 6.65 -9.47
CA PHE A 169 -23.02 7.04 -10.23
C PHE A 169 -23.52 5.88 -11.08
N THR A 170 -24.85 5.73 -11.20
CA THR A 170 -25.47 4.70 -12.04
C THR A 170 -25.26 5.01 -13.52
N SER A 171 -24.87 4.02 -14.32
CA SER A 171 -24.75 4.16 -15.78
C SER A 171 -26.10 4.46 -16.43
N VAL A 172 -26.10 5.31 -17.47
CA VAL A 172 -27.31 5.72 -18.19
C VAL A 172 -27.25 5.35 -19.69
N PHE A 173 -26.60 4.22 -20.02
CA PHE A 173 -26.35 3.80 -21.41
C PHE A 173 -27.64 3.63 -22.23
N ASN A 174 -28.64 2.95 -21.67
CA ASN A 174 -29.95 2.71 -22.31
C ASN A 174 -31.04 3.66 -21.78
N SER A 175 -30.73 4.96 -21.66
CA SER A 175 -31.65 5.96 -21.10
C SER A 175 -33.00 6.07 -21.82
N HIS A 176 -33.05 5.74 -23.11
CA HIS A 176 -34.28 5.71 -23.89
C HIS A 176 -35.27 4.62 -23.46
N LEU A 177 -34.85 3.63 -22.66
CA LEU A 177 -35.69 2.55 -22.14
C LEU A 177 -36.24 2.82 -20.73
N ILE A 178 -35.82 3.90 -20.08
CA ILE A 178 -36.08 4.20 -18.65
C ILE A 178 -37.55 4.12 -18.24
N ASN A 179 -38.46 4.55 -19.11
CA ASN A 179 -39.90 4.63 -18.81
C ASN A 179 -40.69 3.40 -19.30
N LEU A 180 -40.01 2.39 -19.83
CA LEU A 180 -40.66 1.18 -20.35
C LEU A 180 -40.92 0.17 -19.22
N PRO A 181 -42.08 -0.51 -19.24
CA PRO A 181 -42.35 -1.55 -18.26
C PRO A 181 -41.34 -2.69 -18.39
N GLY A 182 -40.83 -3.16 -17.25
CA GLY A 182 -39.87 -4.25 -17.18
C GLY A 182 -38.40 -3.86 -17.38
N PHE A 183 -38.09 -2.58 -17.61
CA PHE A 183 -36.70 -2.08 -17.62
C PHE A 183 -36.23 -1.67 -16.23
N PHE A 184 -35.13 -2.27 -15.77
CA PHE A 184 -34.44 -1.90 -14.53
C PHE A 184 -33.13 -1.19 -14.87
N GLN A 185 -33.03 0.10 -14.52
CA GLN A 185 -31.87 0.96 -14.81
C GLN A 185 -30.57 0.54 -14.11
N SER A 186 -30.69 -0.30 -13.09
CA SER A 186 -29.57 -0.80 -12.29
C SER A 186 -30.00 -2.10 -11.62
N PRO A 187 -29.09 -3.02 -11.30
CA PRO A 187 -29.40 -4.11 -10.38
C PRO A 187 -29.68 -3.60 -8.96
N TRP A 188 -29.21 -2.40 -8.58
CA TRP A 188 -29.33 -1.87 -7.22
C TRP A 188 -30.60 -1.02 -7.04
N PRO A 189 -31.32 -1.13 -5.91
CA PRO A 189 -31.16 -2.15 -4.87
C PRO A 189 -31.61 -3.54 -5.36
N LEU A 190 -30.80 -4.58 -5.14
CA LEU A 190 -31.10 -5.95 -5.59
C LEU A 190 -32.49 -6.46 -5.16
N PRO A 191 -33.00 -6.14 -3.95
CA PRO A 191 -34.37 -6.48 -3.56
C PRO A 191 -35.46 -6.13 -4.56
N GLN A 192 -35.29 -5.08 -5.38
CA GLN A 192 -36.27 -4.69 -6.39
C GLN A 192 -36.48 -5.76 -7.47
N LEU A 193 -35.47 -6.60 -7.72
CA LEU A 193 -35.53 -7.63 -8.76
C LEU A 193 -36.56 -8.74 -8.44
N LYS A 194 -37.04 -8.82 -7.19
CA LYS A 194 -38.16 -9.70 -6.80
C LYS A 194 -39.48 -9.35 -7.50
N ALA A 195 -39.58 -8.16 -8.09
CA ALA A 195 -40.73 -7.78 -8.92
C ALA A 195 -40.80 -8.56 -10.25
N ILE A 196 -39.70 -9.19 -10.68
CA ILE A 196 -39.67 -10.02 -11.88
C ILE A 196 -40.33 -11.38 -11.56
N PRO A 197 -41.36 -11.82 -12.31
CA PRO A 197 -42.00 -13.10 -12.08
C PRO A 197 -41.00 -14.27 -12.20
N PRO A 198 -41.08 -15.31 -11.34
CA PRO A 198 -40.09 -16.38 -11.30
C PRO A 198 -39.85 -17.10 -12.63
N GLU A 199 -40.87 -17.29 -13.47
CA GLU A 199 -40.77 -18.03 -14.74
C GLU A 199 -40.46 -17.14 -15.96
N SER A 200 -40.37 -15.81 -15.79
CA SER A 200 -40.15 -14.89 -16.92
C SER A 200 -38.71 -14.93 -17.42
N SER A 201 -38.48 -14.78 -18.72
CA SER A 201 -37.11 -14.55 -19.22
C SER A 201 -36.62 -13.14 -18.90
N VAL A 202 -35.30 -13.01 -18.69
CA VAL A 202 -34.65 -11.75 -18.33
C VAL A 202 -33.38 -11.57 -19.14
N ILE A 203 -33.18 -10.38 -19.71
CA ILE A 203 -31.90 -9.97 -20.30
C ILE A 203 -31.13 -9.12 -19.30
N ILE A 204 -29.89 -9.47 -19.01
CA ILE A 204 -28.96 -8.65 -18.22
C ILE A 204 -27.95 -8.01 -19.17
N VAL A 205 -27.94 -6.67 -19.26
CA VAL A 205 -26.99 -5.93 -20.09
C VAL A 205 -25.68 -5.75 -19.31
N GLY A 206 -24.65 -6.47 -19.72
CA GLY A 206 -23.38 -6.60 -19.02
C GLY A 206 -23.14 -8.04 -18.55
N SER A 207 -21.86 -8.37 -18.35
CA SER A 207 -21.43 -9.72 -17.93
C SER A 207 -20.34 -9.70 -16.86
N ARG A 208 -20.16 -8.59 -16.13
CA ARG A 208 -19.17 -8.45 -15.05
C ARG A 208 -19.79 -8.66 -13.67
N LEU A 209 -19.08 -8.29 -12.59
CA LEU A 209 -19.48 -8.58 -11.21
C LEU A 209 -20.91 -8.10 -10.86
N SER A 210 -21.35 -6.92 -11.30
CA SER A 210 -22.74 -6.48 -11.05
C SER A 210 -23.79 -7.34 -11.76
N ALA A 211 -23.47 -7.89 -12.94
CA ALA A 211 -24.35 -8.81 -13.66
C ALA A 211 -24.37 -10.19 -12.98
N VAL A 212 -23.21 -10.66 -12.49
CA VAL A 212 -23.10 -11.86 -11.67
C VAL A 212 -23.94 -11.71 -10.39
N ASP A 213 -23.84 -10.57 -9.70
CA ASP A 213 -24.62 -10.28 -8.50
C ASP A 213 -26.13 -10.31 -8.82
N ALA A 214 -26.58 -9.70 -9.92
CA ALA A 214 -27.98 -9.74 -10.34
C ALA A 214 -28.48 -11.16 -10.66
N ALA A 215 -27.72 -11.94 -11.45
CA ALA A 215 -28.12 -13.30 -11.83
C ALA A 215 -28.13 -14.26 -10.64
N THR A 216 -27.09 -14.20 -9.79
CA THR A 216 -27.03 -15.02 -8.57
C THR A 216 -28.14 -14.64 -7.60
N TYR A 217 -28.45 -13.34 -7.46
CA TYR A 217 -29.56 -12.89 -6.63
C TYR A 217 -30.92 -13.41 -7.13
N LEU A 218 -31.20 -13.34 -8.45
CA LEU A 218 -32.42 -13.91 -9.03
C LEU A 218 -32.54 -15.41 -8.75
N SER A 219 -31.47 -16.17 -9.02
CA SER A 219 -31.42 -17.62 -8.81
C SER A 219 -31.61 -17.99 -7.32
N ASP A 220 -30.89 -17.32 -6.42
CA ASP A 220 -30.97 -17.54 -4.97
C ASP A 220 -32.37 -17.19 -4.40
N ASN A 221 -33.15 -16.34 -5.09
CA ASN A 221 -34.51 -15.95 -4.70
C ASN A 221 -35.59 -16.67 -5.53
N GLY A 222 -35.27 -17.82 -6.14
CA GLY A 222 -36.25 -18.74 -6.70
C GLY A 222 -36.68 -18.47 -8.13
N HIS A 223 -36.03 -17.56 -8.86
CA HIS A 223 -36.25 -17.39 -10.29
C HIS A 223 -35.90 -18.68 -11.04
N GLN A 224 -36.79 -19.13 -11.92
CA GLN A 224 -36.68 -20.35 -12.74
C GLN A 224 -36.53 -20.05 -14.24
N GLY A 225 -36.98 -18.86 -14.68
CA GLY A 225 -36.90 -18.40 -16.05
C GLY A 225 -35.47 -18.27 -16.57
N THR A 226 -35.34 -18.18 -17.90
CA THR A 226 -34.03 -18.04 -18.56
C THR A 226 -33.44 -16.66 -18.32
N ILE A 227 -32.19 -16.64 -17.84
CA ILE A 227 -31.38 -15.43 -17.66
C ILE A 227 -30.37 -15.36 -18.81
N THR A 228 -30.38 -14.26 -19.57
CA THR A 228 -29.42 -14.04 -20.66
C THR A 228 -28.56 -12.83 -20.36
N MET A 229 -27.28 -13.03 -20.04
CA MET A 229 -26.30 -11.95 -20.01
C MET A 229 -25.82 -11.64 -21.42
N ILE A 230 -25.85 -10.36 -21.80
CA ILE A 230 -25.28 -9.88 -23.07
C ILE A 230 -24.14 -8.91 -22.81
N SER A 231 -23.04 -9.03 -23.55
CA SER A 231 -21.97 -8.03 -23.50
C SER A 231 -21.15 -8.00 -24.79
N ARG A 232 -20.43 -6.91 -25.04
CA ARG A 232 -19.60 -6.74 -26.25
C ARG A 232 -18.63 -7.89 -26.53
N SER A 233 -18.17 -8.58 -25.48
CA SER A 233 -17.27 -9.72 -25.59
C SER A 233 -17.93 -11.08 -25.37
N GLY A 234 -19.13 -11.15 -24.77
CA GLY A 234 -19.76 -12.42 -24.38
C GLY A 234 -18.94 -13.23 -23.37
N ARG A 235 -18.09 -12.58 -22.58
CA ARG A 235 -17.15 -13.24 -21.64
C ARG A 235 -17.45 -12.92 -20.19
N LEU A 236 -17.15 -13.86 -19.30
CA LEU A 236 -17.24 -13.71 -17.84
C LEU A 236 -15.91 -13.23 -17.23
N PRO A 237 -15.93 -12.59 -16.04
CA PRO A 237 -14.73 -12.32 -15.25
C PRO A 237 -13.95 -13.61 -14.99
N LYS A 238 -12.62 -13.51 -14.85
CA LYS A 238 -11.82 -14.66 -14.40
C LYS A 238 -12.18 -15.01 -12.95
N VAL A 239 -11.86 -16.22 -12.50
CA VAL A 239 -12.05 -16.63 -11.11
C VAL A 239 -10.79 -16.34 -10.32
N GLN A 240 -10.93 -15.71 -9.16
CA GLN A 240 -9.79 -15.43 -8.29
C GLN A 240 -9.52 -16.59 -7.33
N GLY A 241 -8.24 -16.92 -7.15
CA GLY A 241 -7.77 -17.85 -6.13
C GLY A 241 -7.15 -17.11 -4.94
N ASP A 242 -6.52 -17.89 -4.07
CA ASP A 242 -5.92 -17.40 -2.83
C ASP A 242 -4.87 -16.31 -3.07
N GLN A 243 -4.60 -15.54 -2.02
CA GLN A 243 -3.59 -14.48 -2.09
C GLN A 243 -2.19 -15.06 -2.05
N ALA A 244 -1.40 -14.72 -3.08
CA ALA A 244 0.04 -14.98 -3.13
C ALA A 244 0.79 -13.67 -3.31
N THR A 245 1.90 -13.50 -2.57
CA THR A 245 2.84 -12.40 -2.82
C THR A 245 3.54 -12.62 -4.14
N TYR A 246 3.75 -11.54 -4.89
CA TYR A 246 4.60 -11.55 -6.06
C TYR A 246 6.07 -11.27 -5.70
N PRO A 247 7.01 -12.22 -5.85
CA PRO A 247 8.40 -12.09 -5.38
C PRO A 247 9.23 -11.02 -6.10
N ARG A 248 8.80 -10.58 -7.28
CA ARG A 248 9.45 -9.52 -8.06
C ARG A 248 8.67 -8.21 -8.08
N ARG A 249 7.89 -7.93 -7.02
CA ARG A 249 7.13 -6.69 -6.88
C ARG A 249 8.00 -5.45 -7.15
N TYR A 250 9.25 -5.43 -6.70
CA TYR A 250 10.19 -4.33 -6.96
C TYR A 250 10.35 -3.98 -8.45
N ALA A 251 10.26 -4.94 -9.37
CA ALA A 251 10.42 -4.71 -10.81
C ALA A 251 9.27 -3.88 -11.39
N LEU A 252 8.05 -4.03 -10.85
CA LEU A 252 6.91 -3.19 -11.21
C LEU A 252 7.12 -1.73 -10.75
N HIS A 253 7.77 -1.53 -9.60
CA HIS A 253 8.10 -0.19 -9.13
C HIS A 253 9.26 0.45 -9.89
N GLU A 254 10.26 -0.36 -10.26
CA GLU A 254 11.34 0.04 -11.16
C GLU A 254 10.79 0.53 -12.50
N LEU A 255 9.91 -0.26 -13.14
CA LEU A 255 9.25 0.12 -14.38
C LEU A 255 8.47 1.43 -14.23
N ALA A 256 7.78 1.63 -13.10
CA ALA A 256 7.05 2.87 -12.82
C ALA A 256 7.99 4.09 -12.75
N LYS A 257 9.17 3.94 -12.12
CA LYS A 257 10.18 5.01 -12.10
C LYS A 257 10.83 5.24 -13.46
N GLN A 258 11.04 4.18 -14.22
CA GLN A 258 11.62 4.28 -15.56
C GLN A 258 10.73 5.11 -16.49
N ILE A 259 9.43 4.81 -16.56
CA ILE A 259 8.50 5.54 -17.43
C ILE A 259 8.20 6.98 -16.94
N GLU A 260 8.35 7.24 -15.64
CA GLU A 260 8.29 8.61 -15.10
C GLU A 260 9.49 9.44 -15.54
N PHE A 261 10.65 8.81 -15.67
CA PHE A 261 11.86 9.45 -16.14
C PHE A 261 11.86 9.62 -17.66
N ASP A 262 11.39 8.61 -18.40
CA ASP A 262 11.26 8.62 -19.86
C ASP A 262 9.90 8.03 -20.29
N SER A 263 8.98 8.93 -20.63
CA SER A 263 7.62 8.59 -21.03
C SER A 263 7.47 8.25 -22.53
N HIS A 264 8.56 8.24 -23.29
CA HIS A 264 8.50 7.87 -24.70
C HIS A 264 8.02 6.42 -24.86
N ASP A 265 7.04 6.18 -25.73
CA ASP A 265 6.42 4.86 -25.92
C ASP A 265 6.00 4.16 -24.61
N SER A 266 5.60 4.93 -23.60
CA SER A 266 5.31 4.41 -22.24
C SER A 266 4.28 3.29 -22.22
N LEU A 267 3.29 3.30 -23.12
CA LEU A 267 2.34 2.20 -23.26
C LEU A 267 3.03 0.89 -23.69
N LEU A 268 3.95 0.95 -24.66
CA LEU A 268 4.70 -0.22 -25.10
C LEU A 268 5.59 -0.74 -23.96
N GLN A 269 6.30 0.15 -23.26
CA GLN A 269 7.14 -0.21 -22.12
C GLN A 269 6.34 -0.88 -20.99
N VAL A 270 5.18 -0.31 -20.63
CA VAL A 270 4.30 -0.88 -19.60
C VAL A 270 3.77 -2.25 -20.03
N MET A 271 3.33 -2.38 -21.28
CA MET A 271 2.79 -3.64 -21.79
C MET A 271 3.88 -4.71 -21.89
N SER A 272 5.07 -4.40 -22.43
CA SER A 272 6.17 -5.36 -22.54
C SER A 272 6.68 -5.78 -21.16
N GLY A 273 6.90 -4.81 -20.26
CA GLY A 273 7.36 -5.10 -18.90
C GLY A 273 6.35 -5.94 -18.11
N LEU A 274 5.05 -5.66 -18.24
CA LEU A 274 4.03 -6.50 -17.63
C LEU A 274 3.99 -7.91 -18.23
N MET A 275 4.13 -8.04 -19.54
CA MET A 275 4.17 -9.34 -20.22
C MET A 275 5.40 -10.16 -19.82
N ASP A 276 6.56 -9.53 -19.65
CA ASP A 276 7.77 -10.19 -19.16
C ASP A 276 7.60 -10.72 -17.74
N GLU A 277 6.99 -9.92 -16.86
CA GLU A 277 6.74 -10.34 -15.48
C GLU A 277 5.65 -11.40 -15.37
N LEU A 278 4.63 -11.37 -16.24
CA LEU A 278 3.66 -12.45 -16.37
C LEU A 278 4.33 -13.75 -16.86
N SER A 279 5.15 -13.66 -17.92
CA SER A 279 5.91 -14.80 -18.46
C SER A 279 6.76 -15.46 -17.39
N GLN A 280 7.47 -14.67 -16.59
CA GLN A 280 8.29 -15.19 -15.48
C GLN A 280 7.43 -15.85 -14.39
N ALA A 281 6.31 -15.25 -14.02
CA ALA A 281 5.43 -15.80 -12.98
C ALA A 281 4.73 -17.10 -13.40
N THR A 282 4.46 -17.27 -14.70
CA THR A 282 3.78 -18.45 -15.26
C THR A 282 4.73 -19.44 -15.92
N ASN A 283 6.04 -19.24 -15.83
CA ASN A 283 7.05 -20.03 -16.55
C ASN A 283 6.79 -20.13 -18.06
N GLY A 284 6.30 -19.04 -18.66
CA GLY A 284 5.95 -18.94 -20.08
C GLY A 284 4.63 -19.61 -20.46
N ASP A 285 3.84 -20.10 -19.49
CA ASP A 285 2.48 -20.59 -19.77
C ASP A 285 1.54 -19.42 -20.06
N TRP A 286 0.92 -19.45 -21.24
CA TRP A 286 -0.06 -18.49 -21.73
C TRP A 286 -1.43 -19.12 -22.03
N SER A 287 -1.63 -20.41 -21.74
CA SER A 287 -2.90 -21.10 -22.00
C SER A 287 -4.11 -20.36 -21.39
N TRP A 288 -3.94 -19.84 -20.18
CA TRP A 288 -4.96 -19.09 -19.43
C TRP A 288 -5.43 -17.78 -20.07
N ILE A 289 -4.67 -17.17 -20.99
CA ILE A 289 -5.03 -15.94 -21.71
C ILE A 289 -5.59 -16.22 -23.11
N LEU A 290 -5.15 -17.30 -23.75
CA LEU A 290 -5.44 -17.64 -25.15
C LEU A 290 -6.70 -18.50 -25.33
N ASP A 291 -7.31 -18.94 -24.23
CA ASP A 291 -8.48 -19.81 -24.26
C ASP A 291 -9.77 -19.04 -24.62
N ASP A 292 -10.15 -19.12 -25.91
CA ASP A 292 -11.48 -18.79 -26.45
C ASP A 292 -12.53 -19.85 -26.10
N LEU A 293 -12.49 -20.33 -24.86
CA LEU A 293 -13.48 -21.29 -24.36
C LEU A 293 -14.85 -20.64 -24.26
N CYS A 294 -15.89 -21.40 -24.60
CA CYS A 294 -17.26 -21.00 -24.30
C CYS A 294 -17.43 -20.78 -22.78
N PRO A 295 -18.39 -19.94 -22.34
CA PRO A 295 -18.50 -19.50 -20.94
C PRO A 295 -18.49 -20.63 -19.89
N VAL A 296 -19.14 -21.75 -20.18
CA VAL A 296 -19.18 -22.92 -19.28
C VAL A 296 -17.81 -23.61 -19.13
N ASN A 297 -17.05 -23.73 -20.23
CA ASN A 297 -15.72 -24.33 -20.20
C ASN A 297 -14.71 -23.38 -19.56
N GLN A 298 -14.83 -22.08 -19.84
CA GLN A 298 -14.02 -21.03 -19.21
C GLN A 298 -14.17 -21.09 -17.68
N ILE A 299 -15.39 -21.03 -17.15
CA ILE A 299 -15.59 -20.95 -15.70
C ILE A 299 -15.19 -22.25 -14.99
N ARG A 300 -15.40 -23.42 -15.61
CA ARG A 300 -14.95 -24.71 -15.07
C ARG A 300 -13.43 -24.76 -14.97
N HIS A 301 -12.72 -24.32 -16.01
CA HIS A 301 -11.27 -24.21 -15.99
C HIS A 301 -10.79 -23.23 -14.91
N ASP A 302 -11.39 -22.04 -14.87
CA ASP A 302 -10.99 -20.97 -13.93
C ASP A 302 -11.20 -21.38 -12.47
N ILE A 303 -12.30 -22.08 -12.15
CA ILE A 303 -12.54 -22.64 -10.80
C ILE A 303 -11.47 -23.66 -10.44
N LYS A 304 -11.14 -24.58 -11.36
CA LYS A 304 -10.09 -25.58 -11.14
C LYS A 304 -8.76 -24.90 -10.88
N ALA A 305 -8.37 -23.95 -11.73
CA ALA A 305 -7.11 -23.22 -11.60
C ALA A 305 -7.03 -22.45 -10.28
N ALA A 306 -8.12 -21.79 -9.86
CA ALA A 306 -8.18 -21.08 -8.58
C ALA A 306 -8.01 -22.02 -7.38
N LEU A 307 -8.67 -23.19 -7.39
CA LEU A 307 -8.59 -24.19 -6.32
C LEU A 307 -7.27 -24.95 -6.27
N THR A 308 -6.56 -25.09 -7.40
CA THR A 308 -5.26 -25.78 -7.47
C THR A 308 -4.06 -24.82 -7.39
N GLY A 309 -4.29 -23.52 -7.21
CA GLY A 309 -3.25 -22.50 -7.14
C GLY A 309 -2.57 -22.16 -8.48
N GLN A 310 -3.13 -22.60 -9.61
CA GLN A 310 -2.64 -22.31 -10.97
C GLN A 310 -3.07 -20.92 -11.45
N VAL A 311 -2.85 -19.91 -10.60
CA VAL A 311 -3.27 -18.53 -10.82
C VAL A 311 -2.13 -17.54 -10.55
N GLN A 312 -0.89 -17.93 -10.84
CA GLN A 312 0.32 -17.14 -10.56
C GLN A 312 0.27 -15.74 -11.21
N TRP A 313 -0.39 -15.61 -12.36
CA TRP A 313 -0.66 -14.33 -13.02
C TRP A 313 -1.41 -13.32 -12.12
N GLN A 314 -2.26 -13.79 -11.19
CA GLN A 314 -2.98 -12.94 -10.25
C GLN A 314 -2.02 -12.21 -9.31
N ALA A 315 -0.93 -12.86 -8.90
CA ALA A 315 0.07 -12.23 -8.03
C ALA A 315 0.70 -11.01 -8.72
N VAL A 316 1.04 -11.13 -10.02
CA VAL A 316 1.58 -10.02 -10.81
C VAL A 316 0.58 -8.88 -10.90
N LEU A 317 -0.67 -9.16 -11.30
CA LEU A 317 -1.71 -8.13 -11.45
C LEU A 317 -2.05 -7.46 -10.11
N ARG A 318 -2.11 -8.21 -9.00
CA ARG A 318 -2.27 -7.65 -7.65
C ARG A 318 -1.06 -6.78 -7.28
N GLY A 319 0.15 -7.21 -7.63
CA GLY A 319 1.39 -6.46 -7.46
C GLY A 319 1.42 -5.10 -8.16
N THR A 320 0.60 -4.90 -9.20
CA THR A 320 0.46 -3.59 -9.88
C THR A 320 -0.38 -2.57 -9.11
N ALA A 321 -1.18 -2.99 -8.12
CA ALA A 321 -2.08 -2.10 -7.37
C ALA A 321 -1.45 -0.78 -6.88
N PRO A 322 -0.22 -0.77 -6.30
CA PRO A 322 0.42 0.48 -5.86
C PRO A 322 1.01 1.34 -6.99
N VAL A 323 1.15 0.83 -8.22
CA VAL A 323 1.85 1.52 -9.33
C VAL A 323 1.01 1.77 -10.57
N ILE A 324 -0.14 1.11 -10.70
CA ILE A 324 -0.98 1.20 -11.90
C ILE A 324 -1.45 2.64 -12.20
N GLU A 325 -1.69 3.45 -11.16
CA GLU A 325 -2.04 4.86 -11.33
C GLU A 325 -0.87 5.66 -11.90
N ARG A 326 0.38 5.33 -11.53
CA ARG A 326 1.60 5.96 -12.06
C ARG A 326 1.79 5.59 -13.53
N TYR A 327 1.60 4.30 -13.86
CA TYR A 327 1.58 3.84 -15.26
C TYR A 327 0.60 4.64 -16.09
N TRP A 328 -0.64 4.74 -15.63
CA TRP A 328 -1.70 5.46 -16.31
C TRP A 328 -1.39 6.95 -16.51
N ASN A 329 -0.88 7.62 -15.47
CA ASN A 329 -0.56 9.05 -15.51
C ASN A 329 0.62 9.38 -16.45
N CYS A 330 1.53 8.44 -16.68
CA CYS A 330 2.65 8.59 -17.62
C CYS A 330 2.29 8.27 -19.08
N LEU A 331 1.08 7.78 -19.36
CA LEU A 331 0.62 7.54 -20.73
C LEU A 331 0.25 8.85 -21.41
N SER A 332 0.64 9.01 -22.68
CA SER A 332 0.11 10.09 -23.51
C SER A 332 -1.42 10.01 -23.63
N PRO A 333 -2.12 11.12 -23.89
CA PRO A 333 -3.58 11.10 -24.10
C PRO A 333 -4.03 10.08 -25.17
N THR A 334 -3.29 9.99 -26.27
CA THR A 334 -3.53 9.00 -27.33
C THR A 334 -3.36 7.56 -26.84
N SER A 335 -2.33 7.30 -26.02
CA SER A 335 -2.09 5.99 -25.41
C SER A 335 -3.16 5.61 -24.38
N GLN A 336 -3.62 6.57 -23.57
CA GLN A 336 -4.73 6.37 -22.64
C GLN A 336 -6.01 6.00 -23.39
N GLN A 337 -6.34 6.74 -24.46
CA GLN A 337 -7.50 6.44 -25.30
C GLN A 337 -7.38 5.05 -25.93
N LEU A 338 -6.22 4.72 -26.52
CA LEU A 338 -5.96 3.40 -27.10
C LEU A 338 -6.14 2.28 -26.07
N PHE A 339 -5.66 2.49 -24.84
CA PHE A 339 -5.87 1.55 -23.74
C PHE A 339 -7.35 1.37 -23.41
N MET A 340 -8.10 2.46 -23.28
CA MET A 340 -9.54 2.41 -22.99
C MET A 340 -10.33 1.69 -24.07
N GLU A 341 -9.96 1.87 -25.34
CA GLU A 341 -10.62 1.25 -26.49
C GLU A 341 -10.28 -0.24 -26.63
N LYS A 342 -9.00 -0.62 -26.50
CA LYS A 342 -8.54 -1.98 -26.84
C LYS A 342 -8.31 -2.89 -25.65
N TYR A 343 -7.81 -2.36 -24.53
CA TYR A 343 -7.24 -3.19 -23.45
C TYR A 343 -8.02 -3.12 -22.13
N HIS A 344 -8.71 -2.01 -21.84
CA HIS A 344 -9.39 -1.80 -20.55
C HIS A 344 -10.40 -2.91 -20.22
N SER A 345 -11.17 -3.40 -21.20
CA SER A 345 -12.14 -4.47 -20.93
C SER A 345 -11.47 -5.78 -20.52
N VAL A 346 -10.36 -6.12 -21.18
CA VAL A 346 -9.56 -7.31 -20.85
C VAL A 346 -8.93 -7.12 -19.47
N TRP A 347 -8.30 -5.97 -19.22
CA TRP A 347 -7.72 -5.62 -17.93
C TRP A 347 -8.73 -5.82 -16.79
N MET A 348 -9.94 -5.26 -16.91
CA MET A 348 -10.96 -5.36 -15.86
C MET A 348 -11.44 -6.80 -15.62
N ARG A 349 -11.50 -7.63 -16.68
CA ARG A 349 -11.87 -9.06 -16.58
C ARG A 349 -10.89 -9.86 -15.72
N PHE A 350 -9.60 -9.57 -15.84
CA PHE A 350 -8.53 -10.24 -15.08
C PHE A 350 -8.33 -9.61 -13.69
N ARG A 351 -8.39 -8.28 -13.60
CA ARG A 351 -8.10 -7.54 -12.37
C ARG A 351 -9.19 -7.69 -11.30
N HIS A 352 -10.44 -7.82 -11.74
CA HIS A 352 -11.61 -7.97 -10.88
C HIS A 352 -12.22 -9.36 -11.01
N GLY A 353 -11.43 -10.36 -10.60
CA GLY A 353 -11.88 -11.75 -10.61
C GLY A 353 -13.06 -12.00 -9.67
N MET A 354 -13.91 -12.94 -10.05
CA MET A 354 -15.04 -13.42 -9.25
C MET A 354 -14.56 -14.43 -8.19
N PRO A 355 -15.03 -14.35 -6.92
CA PRO A 355 -14.75 -15.38 -5.92
C PRO A 355 -15.22 -16.76 -6.37
N VAL A 356 -14.50 -17.82 -5.98
CA VAL A 356 -14.82 -19.22 -6.34
C VAL A 356 -16.28 -19.58 -6.02
N GLN A 357 -16.80 -19.11 -4.89
CA GLN A 357 -18.17 -19.36 -4.43
C GLN A 357 -19.22 -18.86 -5.45
N ASN A 358 -19.07 -17.62 -5.93
CA ASN A 358 -19.95 -17.06 -6.96
C ASN A 358 -19.73 -17.75 -8.32
N ALA A 359 -18.48 -18.11 -8.63
CA ALA A 359 -18.18 -18.82 -9.87
C ALA A 359 -18.88 -20.19 -9.92
N GLN A 360 -18.92 -20.92 -8.81
CA GLN A 360 -19.65 -22.18 -8.69
C GLN A 360 -21.17 -22.01 -8.86
N LYS A 361 -21.75 -20.91 -8.33
CA LYS A 361 -23.18 -20.58 -8.58
C LYS A 361 -23.43 -20.34 -10.07
N VAL A 362 -22.58 -19.52 -10.71
CA VAL A 362 -22.68 -19.23 -12.15
C VAL A 362 -22.51 -20.49 -12.99
N LEU A 363 -21.56 -21.37 -12.66
CA LEU A 363 -21.37 -22.64 -13.35
C LEU A 363 -22.63 -23.51 -13.28
N ARG A 364 -23.27 -23.64 -12.12
CA ARG A 364 -24.52 -24.41 -11.99
C ARG A 364 -25.64 -23.85 -12.86
N MET A 365 -25.81 -22.53 -12.91
CA MET A 365 -26.81 -21.89 -13.77
C MET A 365 -26.52 -22.14 -15.26
N LEU A 366 -25.24 -22.11 -15.67
CA LEU A 366 -24.84 -22.41 -17.04
C LEU A 366 -25.09 -23.88 -17.41
N GLU A 367 -24.72 -24.82 -16.53
CA GLU A 367 -24.87 -26.26 -16.76
C GLU A 367 -26.34 -26.69 -16.83
N ASN A 368 -27.20 -26.09 -16.01
CA ASN A 368 -28.64 -26.35 -16.03
C ASN A 368 -29.40 -25.52 -17.08
N SER A 369 -28.68 -24.82 -17.98
CA SER A 369 -29.25 -23.95 -19.03
C SER A 369 -30.17 -22.82 -18.52
N GLN A 370 -30.10 -22.48 -17.23
CA GLN A 370 -30.81 -21.34 -16.66
C GLN A 370 -30.14 -20.01 -17.06
N LEU A 371 -28.82 -19.99 -17.16
CA LEU A 371 -28.04 -18.82 -17.57
C LEU A 371 -27.40 -19.04 -18.95
N GLN A 372 -27.45 -18.01 -19.79
CA GLN A 372 -26.68 -17.89 -21.02
C GLN A 372 -25.83 -16.62 -21.00
N VAL A 373 -24.64 -16.67 -21.60
CA VAL A 373 -23.76 -15.50 -21.77
C VAL A 373 -23.43 -15.36 -23.24
N LEU A 374 -23.91 -14.28 -23.85
CA LEU A 374 -23.86 -14.07 -25.29
C LEU A 374 -23.12 -12.77 -25.63
N GLN A 375 -22.51 -12.75 -26.82
CA GLN A 375 -22.00 -11.51 -27.36
C GLN A 375 -23.18 -10.67 -27.88
N GLY A 376 -23.28 -9.42 -27.48
CA GLY A 376 -24.33 -8.47 -27.90
C GLY A 376 -24.09 -7.09 -27.29
N ASP A 377 -24.57 -6.03 -27.95
CA ASP A 377 -24.20 -4.65 -27.61
C ASP A 377 -25.38 -3.69 -27.44
N SER A 378 -26.60 -4.09 -27.80
CA SER A 378 -27.77 -3.21 -27.78
C SER A 378 -29.06 -3.99 -27.48
N VAL A 379 -29.97 -3.30 -26.80
CA VAL A 379 -31.34 -3.76 -26.54
C VAL A 379 -32.29 -2.73 -27.11
N LYS A 380 -33.32 -3.17 -27.82
CA LYS A 380 -34.36 -2.33 -28.40
C LYS A 380 -35.72 -2.73 -27.86
N TRP A 381 -36.68 -1.82 -27.97
CA TRP A 381 -38.08 -2.07 -27.63
C TRP A 381 -38.94 -2.07 -28.88
N ASP A 382 -39.71 -3.15 -29.06
CA ASP A 382 -40.69 -3.32 -30.15
C ASP A 382 -41.87 -4.15 -29.61
N GLY A 383 -42.51 -3.63 -28.54
CA GLY A 383 -43.55 -4.34 -27.77
C GLY A 383 -43.01 -5.33 -26.72
N THR A 384 -41.76 -5.78 -26.89
CA THR A 384 -40.95 -6.52 -25.90
C THR A 384 -39.49 -6.09 -26.06
N PHE A 385 -38.62 -6.41 -25.09
CA PHE A 385 -37.19 -6.14 -25.25
C PHE A 385 -36.55 -7.17 -26.18
N LYS A 386 -35.81 -6.68 -27.17
CA LYS A 386 -35.10 -7.51 -28.16
C LYS A 386 -33.62 -7.15 -28.16
N ALA A 387 -32.76 -8.13 -27.95
CA ALA A 387 -31.31 -7.98 -28.03
C ALA A 387 -30.78 -8.73 -29.26
N GLN A 388 -29.97 -8.06 -30.08
CA GLN A 388 -29.22 -8.73 -31.15
C GLN A 388 -27.98 -9.37 -30.55
N THR A 389 -27.83 -10.69 -30.71
CA THR A 389 -26.73 -11.44 -30.10
C THR A 389 -26.03 -12.36 -31.10
N SER A 390 -24.92 -12.96 -30.68
CA SER A 390 -24.23 -14.03 -31.40
C SER A 390 -25.08 -15.29 -31.62
N ALA A 391 -26.16 -15.47 -30.86
CA ALA A 391 -27.10 -16.58 -31.03
C ALA A 391 -28.39 -16.18 -31.78
N GLY A 392 -28.41 -14.98 -32.39
CA GLY A 392 -29.61 -14.40 -33.00
C GLY A 392 -30.32 -13.41 -32.08
N ILE A 393 -31.58 -13.13 -32.38
CA ILE A 393 -32.41 -12.20 -31.58
C ILE A 393 -32.90 -12.94 -30.33
N VAL A 394 -32.62 -12.37 -29.16
CA VAL A 394 -33.16 -12.82 -27.88
C VAL A 394 -34.23 -11.84 -27.42
N GLU A 395 -35.41 -12.36 -27.09
CA GLU A 395 -36.53 -11.56 -26.60
C GLU A 395 -36.81 -11.84 -25.12
N ALA A 396 -37.07 -10.79 -24.34
CA ALA A 396 -37.45 -10.92 -22.94
C ALA A 396 -38.39 -9.77 -22.50
N PRO A 397 -39.35 -10.04 -21.61
CA PRO A 397 -40.20 -9.00 -21.03
C PRO A 397 -39.48 -8.12 -20.01
N TYR A 398 -38.31 -8.55 -19.49
CA TYR A 398 -37.55 -7.81 -18.50
C TYR A 398 -36.09 -7.62 -18.91
N VAL A 399 -35.54 -6.44 -18.62
CA VAL A 399 -34.14 -6.09 -18.84
C VAL A 399 -33.54 -5.48 -17.57
N ILE A 400 -32.36 -5.93 -17.18
CA ILE A 400 -31.58 -5.36 -16.06
C ILE A 400 -30.28 -4.76 -16.62
N GLU A 401 -30.10 -3.47 -16.40
CA GLU A 401 -28.89 -2.76 -16.82
C GLU A 401 -27.77 -2.94 -15.79
N ALA A 402 -26.74 -3.71 -16.13
CA ALA A 402 -25.58 -4.01 -15.28
C ALA A 402 -24.25 -3.57 -15.92
N THR A 403 -24.26 -2.42 -16.62
CA THR A 403 -23.11 -1.87 -17.35
C THR A 403 -22.09 -1.11 -16.49
N GLY A 404 -22.32 -1.07 -15.17
CA GLY A 404 -21.38 -0.51 -14.20
C GLY A 404 -21.71 0.93 -13.84
N GLN A 405 -20.67 1.74 -13.70
CA GLN A 405 -20.77 3.11 -13.18
C GLN A 405 -20.73 4.12 -14.32
N GLU A 406 -21.43 5.25 -14.16
CA GLU A 406 -21.25 6.40 -15.04
C GLU A 406 -20.02 7.18 -14.61
N CYS A 407 -19.09 7.34 -15.55
CA CYS A 407 -17.90 8.14 -15.35
C CYS A 407 -17.90 9.37 -16.25
N ARG A 408 -18.79 9.49 -17.25
CA ARG A 408 -18.84 10.67 -18.10
C ARG A 408 -19.60 11.79 -17.42
N LEU A 409 -18.90 12.88 -17.11
CA LEU A 409 -19.44 13.98 -16.32
C LEU A 409 -20.73 14.55 -16.93
N GLU A 410 -20.80 14.65 -18.25
CA GLU A 410 -21.96 15.14 -19.00
C GLU A 410 -23.21 14.24 -18.91
N ARG A 411 -23.04 12.99 -18.46
CA ARG A 411 -24.12 12.01 -18.27
C ARG A 411 -24.51 11.81 -16.80
N ILE A 412 -23.71 12.35 -15.88
CA ILE A 412 -23.99 12.25 -14.45
C ILE A 412 -25.08 13.26 -14.07
N HIS A 413 -26.20 12.74 -13.56
CA HIS A 413 -27.31 13.55 -13.06
C HIS A 413 -27.05 13.94 -11.60
N SER A 414 -26.26 15.00 -11.39
CA SER A 414 -25.99 15.57 -10.07
C SER A 414 -26.09 17.10 -10.13
N PRO A 415 -27.07 17.73 -9.45
CA PRO A 415 -27.20 19.18 -9.41
C PRO A 415 -25.90 19.87 -8.93
N LEU A 416 -25.23 19.28 -7.94
CA LEU A 416 -23.99 19.79 -7.40
C LEU A 416 -22.87 19.84 -8.46
N LEU A 417 -22.69 18.75 -9.21
CA LEU A 417 -21.66 18.69 -10.25
C LEU A 417 -22.00 19.61 -11.44
N GLN A 418 -23.28 19.72 -11.80
CA GLN A 418 -23.74 20.65 -12.82
C GLN A 418 -23.49 22.11 -12.40
N SER A 419 -23.76 22.46 -11.14
CA SER A 419 -23.44 23.77 -10.56
C SER A 419 -21.93 24.02 -10.57
N ALA A 420 -21.12 23.05 -10.13
CA ALA A 420 -19.68 23.17 -10.10
C ALA A 420 -19.09 23.38 -11.50
N LEU A 421 -19.60 22.67 -12.51
CA LEU A 421 -19.17 22.81 -13.90
C LEU A 421 -19.58 24.16 -14.47
N LYS A 422 -20.82 24.59 -14.25
CA LYS A 422 -21.34 25.90 -14.68
C LYS A 422 -20.52 27.05 -14.11
N ASN A 423 -20.09 26.92 -12.86
CA ASN A 423 -19.30 27.92 -12.14
C ASN A 423 -17.77 27.77 -12.37
N ASN A 424 -17.34 26.93 -13.32
CA ASN A 424 -15.94 26.68 -13.67
C ASN A 424 -15.06 26.23 -12.48
N LEU A 425 -15.64 25.52 -11.50
CA LEU A 425 -14.92 25.02 -10.32
C LEU A 425 -14.26 23.66 -10.57
N ILE A 426 -14.76 22.92 -11.56
CA ILE A 426 -14.28 21.61 -12.00
C ILE A 426 -14.21 21.56 -13.53
N THR A 427 -13.35 20.70 -14.07
CA THR A 427 -13.20 20.45 -15.50
C THR A 427 -13.38 18.97 -15.77
N ALA A 428 -14.11 18.59 -16.83
CA ALA A 428 -14.24 17.19 -17.22
C ALA A 428 -12.89 16.61 -17.67
N HIS A 429 -12.59 15.36 -17.29
CA HIS A 429 -11.41 14.66 -17.81
C HIS A 429 -11.79 13.81 -19.05
N PRO A 430 -10.97 13.77 -20.12
CA PRO A 430 -11.31 13.05 -21.37
C PRO A 430 -11.62 11.56 -21.17
N ASN A 431 -10.96 10.92 -20.20
CA ASN A 431 -11.15 9.51 -19.85
C ASN A 431 -12.24 9.26 -18.78
N GLY A 432 -13.05 10.26 -18.46
CA GLY A 432 -14.12 10.20 -17.45
C GLY A 432 -13.72 10.81 -16.11
N GLY A 433 -14.71 11.22 -15.32
CA GLY A 433 -14.55 11.95 -14.08
C GLY A 433 -14.23 13.42 -14.32
N ILE A 434 -13.62 14.05 -13.32
CA ILE A 434 -13.10 15.40 -13.38
C ILE A 434 -11.57 15.37 -13.40
N ALA A 435 -10.98 16.41 -13.96
CA ALA A 435 -9.54 16.65 -13.88
C ALA A 435 -9.18 17.04 -12.45
N VAL A 436 -8.27 16.28 -11.87
CA VAL A 436 -7.61 16.61 -10.61
C VAL A 436 -6.10 16.54 -10.79
N ASP A 437 -5.35 17.29 -9.98
CA ASP A 437 -3.91 17.06 -9.88
C ASP A 437 -3.63 15.65 -9.37
N PHE A 438 -2.57 15.02 -9.90
CA PHE A 438 -2.28 13.63 -9.57
C PHE A 438 -1.98 13.44 -8.08
N ASP A 439 -1.29 14.38 -7.43
CA ASP A 439 -0.74 14.19 -6.09
C ASP A 439 -1.68 14.50 -4.94
N GLY A 440 -2.45 15.58 -5.06
CA GLY A 440 -3.35 16.08 -4.04
C GLY A 440 -4.82 15.76 -4.27
N LEU A 441 -5.18 15.21 -5.43
CA LEU A 441 -6.57 15.03 -5.88
C LEU A 441 -7.38 16.33 -5.85
N ARG A 442 -6.73 17.45 -6.14
CA ARG A 442 -7.29 18.79 -6.16
C ARG A 442 -7.85 19.10 -7.54
N ALA A 443 -9.14 19.42 -7.61
CA ALA A 443 -9.78 19.92 -8.82
C ALA A 443 -9.50 21.41 -9.04
N SER A 444 -9.51 22.20 -7.97
CA SER A 444 -9.13 23.61 -7.94
C SER A 444 -8.69 23.99 -6.51
N PRO A 445 -8.03 25.14 -6.25
CA PRO A 445 -7.61 25.52 -4.90
C PRO A 445 -8.76 25.43 -3.87
N GLY A 446 -8.60 24.56 -2.87
CA GLY A 446 -9.59 24.28 -1.83
C GLY A 446 -10.72 23.30 -2.22
N LEU A 447 -10.76 22.79 -3.46
CA LEU A 447 -11.72 21.78 -3.91
C LEU A 447 -11.02 20.48 -4.28
N TYR A 448 -11.41 19.41 -3.60
CA TYR A 448 -10.83 18.07 -3.74
C TYR A 448 -11.90 17.07 -4.17
N ALA A 449 -11.50 15.97 -4.79
CA ALA A 449 -12.39 14.88 -5.14
C ALA A 449 -11.75 13.52 -4.87
N ILE A 450 -12.57 12.49 -4.63
CA ILE A 450 -12.09 11.14 -4.36
C ILE A 450 -13.03 10.09 -4.97
N GLY A 451 -12.51 8.91 -5.28
CA GLY A 451 -13.28 7.77 -5.76
C GLY A 451 -13.55 7.86 -7.27
N SER A 452 -14.71 7.37 -7.72
CA SER A 452 -15.04 7.31 -9.16
C SER A 452 -14.98 8.66 -9.88
N LEU A 453 -15.15 9.77 -9.16
CA LEU A 453 -15.07 11.11 -9.73
C LEU A 453 -13.67 11.45 -10.25
N THR A 454 -12.63 10.76 -9.78
CA THR A 454 -11.23 10.99 -10.20
C THR A 454 -10.72 9.92 -11.17
N SER A 455 -11.61 9.10 -11.76
CA SER A 455 -11.23 7.94 -12.58
C SER A 455 -10.41 8.28 -13.83
N GLY A 456 -10.51 9.52 -14.31
CA GLY A 456 -9.76 10.01 -15.47
C GLY A 456 -8.28 10.21 -15.18
N THR A 457 -7.96 10.81 -14.04
CA THR A 457 -6.58 10.98 -13.56
C THR A 457 -6.05 9.67 -12.94
N HIS A 458 -6.91 8.91 -12.27
CA HIS A 458 -6.55 7.68 -11.56
C HIS A 458 -7.34 6.48 -12.09
N LEU A 459 -6.70 5.56 -12.82
CA LEU A 459 -7.40 4.41 -13.42
C LEU A 459 -8.03 3.45 -12.38
N TYR A 460 -7.45 3.33 -11.17
CA TYR A 460 -7.85 2.35 -10.15
C TYR A 460 -8.32 3.05 -8.86
N VAL A 461 -9.61 3.40 -8.81
CA VAL A 461 -10.20 4.28 -7.77
C VAL A 461 -11.24 3.64 -6.86
N SER A 462 -11.71 2.43 -7.19
CA SER A 462 -12.85 1.82 -6.49
C SER A 462 -12.46 0.89 -5.33
N ALA A 463 -11.18 0.58 -5.18
CA ALA A 463 -10.70 -0.35 -4.15
C ALA A 463 -10.45 0.38 -2.82
N ILE A 464 -10.74 -0.28 -1.69
CA ILE A 464 -10.67 0.35 -0.36
C ILE A 464 -9.24 0.81 -0.02
N ASP A 465 -8.23 0.03 -0.37
CA ASP A 465 -6.81 0.38 -0.19
C ASP A 465 -6.40 1.63 -1.00
N ARG A 466 -7.09 1.91 -2.11
CA ARG A 466 -6.91 3.13 -2.91
C ARG A 466 -7.65 4.31 -2.33
N ILE A 467 -8.89 4.09 -1.88
CA ILE A 467 -9.66 5.11 -1.16
C ILE A 467 -8.89 5.59 0.08
N ALA A 468 -8.33 4.67 0.88
CA ALA A 468 -7.52 5.01 2.05
C ALA A 468 -6.28 5.85 1.68
N ALA A 469 -5.58 5.50 0.59
CA ALA A 469 -4.41 6.25 0.14
C ALA A 469 -4.76 7.62 -0.45
N HIS A 470 -5.84 7.73 -1.22
CA HIS A 470 -6.34 9.00 -1.75
C HIS A 470 -6.80 9.93 -0.62
N ALA A 471 -7.48 9.40 0.40
CA ALA A 471 -7.84 10.15 1.59
C ALA A 471 -6.61 10.73 2.31
N ALA A 472 -5.52 9.94 2.42
CA ALA A 472 -4.29 10.42 3.03
C ALA A 472 -3.66 11.57 2.21
N ARG A 473 -3.61 11.45 0.88
CA ARG A 473 -3.13 12.50 -0.04
C ARG A 473 -3.93 13.80 0.06
N ILE A 474 -5.25 13.68 0.14
CA ILE A 474 -6.15 14.83 0.38
C ILE A 474 -5.84 15.47 1.75
N SER A 475 -5.69 14.67 2.81
CA SER A 475 -5.36 15.19 4.15
C SER A 475 -4.02 15.95 4.18
N TYR A 476 -3.02 15.48 3.43
CA TYR A 476 -1.73 16.19 3.29
C TYR A 476 -1.93 17.54 2.61
N SER A 477 -2.69 17.55 1.52
CA SER A 477 -2.99 18.78 0.78
C SER A 477 -3.77 19.80 1.62
N LEU A 478 -4.74 19.34 2.41
CA LEU A 478 -5.54 20.18 3.31
C LEU A 478 -4.71 20.79 4.45
N THR A 479 -3.68 20.07 4.92
CA THR A 479 -2.78 20.53 6.00
C THR A 479 -1.55 21.28 5.47
N GLN A 480 -1.50 21.60 4.18
CA GLN A 480 -0.34 22.21 3.49
C GLN A 480 0.97 21.43 3.69
N ASN A 481 0.86 20.14 3.98
CA ASN A 481 2.00 19.24 4.04
C ASN A 481 2.34 18.76 2.62
N PRO A 482 3.62 18.76 2.20
CA PRO A 482 4.01 18.18 0.92
C PRO A 482 3.54 16.74 0.79
N SER A 483 3.12 16.36 -0.42
CA SER A 483 2.84 14.96 -0.74
C SER A 483 4.10 14.12 -0.54
N VAL A 484 3.91 12.88 -0.09
CA VAL A 484 5.00 11.93 0.10
C VAL A 484 5.39 11.37 -1.27
N GLN A 485 6.63 11.60 -1.69
CA GLN A 485 7.20 10.99 -2.88
C GLN A 485 7.72 9.59 -2.56
N SER A 486 7.39 8.62 -3.42
CA SER A 486 7.94 7.26 -3.30
C SER A 486 9.45 7.27 -3.50
N LEU A 487 10.19 6.83 -2.48
CA LEU A 487 11.63 6.68 -2.48
C LEU A 487 12.04 5.28 -2.93
N HIS A 488 13.16 5.17 -3.66
CA HIS A 488 13.84 3.91 -3.91
C HIS A 488 15.08 3.87 -3.03
N VAL A 489 15.04 2.99 -2.02
CA VAL A 489 15.99 2.98 -0.90
C VAL A 489 16.89 1.76 -1.01
N ALA A 490 18.18 1.98 -1.28
CA ALA A 490 19.19 0.93 -1.20
C ALA A 490 19.63 0.75 0.26
N ILE A 491 19.41 -0.44 0.81
CA ILE A 491 19.88 -0.82 2.14
C ILE A 491 21.14 -1.66 1.98
N PHE A 492 22.28 -1.14 2.42
CA PHE A 492 23.55 -1.87 2.47
C PHE A 492 23.65 -2.57 3.83
N CYS A 493 23.16 -3.81 3.87
CA CYS A 493 23.06 -4.59 5.09
C CYS A 493 24.38 -5.29 5.41
N GLY A 494 24.94 -5.06 6.61
CA GLY A 494 26.03 -5.86 7.15
C GLY A 494 25.69 -7.35 7.25
N SER A 495 26.70 -8.21 7.36
CA SER A 495 26.52 -9.66 7.50
C SER A 495 26.24 -10.13 8.94
N ASP A 496 26.04 -9.20 9.87
CA ASP A 496 25.81 -9.50 11.28
C ASP A 496 24.33 -9.66 11.66
N LEU A 497 24.10 -10.24 12.85
CA LEU A 497 22.79 -10.48 13.42
C LEU A 497 21.97 -9.19 13.51
N PHE A 498 22.55 -8.11 14.03
CA PHE A 498 21.81 -6.89 14.35
C PHE A 498 21.46 -6.08 13.11
N SER A 499 22.33 -6.02 12.09
CA SER A 499 21.94 -5.45 10.79
C SER A 499 20.75 -6.19 10.18
N HIS A 500 20.71 -7.53 10.24
CA HIS A 500 19.60 -8.32 9.74
C HIS A 500 18.31 -8.15 10.56
N LEU A 501 18.40 -8.05 11.90
CA LEU A 501 17.24 -7.74 12.76
C LEU A 501 16.67 -6.35 12.43
N MET A 502 17.52 -5.36 12.21
CA MET A 502 17.11 -4.01 11.80
C MET A 502 16.45 -4.03 10.43
N VAL A 503 17.04 -4.70 9.42
CA VAL A 503 16.44 -4.84 8.08
C VAL A 503 15.09 -5.53 8.13
N SER A 504 14.93 -6.57 8.96
CA SER A 504 13.65 -7.24 9.17
C SER A 504 12.55 -6.32 9.69
N SER A 505 12.92 -5.27 10.42
CA SER A 505 11.98 -4.32 11.03
C SER A 505 11.73 -3.13 10.11
N LEU A 506 12.77 -2.72 9.38
CA LEU A 506 12.79 -1.55 8.53
C LEU A 506 12.04 -1.79 7.20
N VAL A 507 12.24 -2.92 6.53
CA VAL A 507 11.61 -3.21 5.22
C VAL A 507 10.08 -3.10 5.24
N PRO A 508 9.33 -3.72 6.17
CA PRO A 508 7.88 -3.58 6.20
C PRO A 508 7.43 -2.14 6.46
N GLN A 509 8.20 -1.36 7.24
CA GLN A 509 7.90 0.06 7.50
C GLN A 509 8.12 0.93 6.26
N ILE A 510 9.22 0.71 5.53
CA ILE A 510 9.49 1.38 4.24
C ILE A 510 8.34 1.11 3.26
N LEU A 511 7.89 -0.15 3.16
CA LEU A 511 6.78 -0.54 2.28
C LEU A 511 5.45 0.08 2.70
N ALA A 512 5.16 0.11 4.02
CA ALA A 512 3.96 0.74 4.56
C ALA A 512 3.94 2.26 4.33
N ALA A 513 5.10 2.90 4.35
CA ALA A 513 5.27 4.32 3.99
C ALA A 513 5.16 4.57 2.47
N GLY A 514 4.96 3.55 1.64
CA GLY A 514 4.83 3.67 0.19
C GLY A 514 6.17 3.81 -0.55
N HIS A 515 7.28 3.39 0.05
CA HIS A 515 8.61 3.39 -0.54
C HIS A 515 9.01 1.98 -1.00
N VAL A 516 10.14 1.88 -1.72
CA VAL A 516 10.62 0.64 -2.34
C VAL A 516 12.02 0.32 -1.81
N PRO A 517 12.17 -0.69 -0.93
CA PRO A 517 13.48 -1.11 -0.44
C PRO A 517 14.16 -2.08 -1.40
N PHE A 518 15.47 -1.88 -1.60
CA PHE A 518 16.39 -2.77 -2.29
C PHE A 518 17.48 -3.19 -1.30
N VAL A 519 17.49 -4.46 -0.90
CA VAL A 519 18.45 -4.96 0.09
C VAL A 519 19.67 -5.52 -0.62
N TYR A 520 20.81 -4.88 -0.42
CA TYR A 520 22.09 -5.34 -0.89
C TYR A 520 22.88 -5.93 0.27
N LEU A 521 23.55 -7.07 0.02
CA LEU A 521 24.37 -7.80 0.98
C LEU A 521 25.86 -7.73 0.55
N PRO A 522 26.59 -6.65 0.89
CA PRO A 522 28.01 -6.54 0.57
C PRO A 522 28.82 -7.68 1.17
N LYS A 523 29.68 -8.32 0.36
CA LYS A 523 30.55 -9.40 0.85
C LYS A 523 31.53 -8.87 1.89
N HIS A 524 31.50 -9.47 3.07
CA HIS A 524 32.51 -9.28 4.11
C HIS A 524 33.78 -10.06 3.75
N LYS A 525 34.94 -9.40 3.76
CA LYS A 525 36.25 -10.07 3.64
C LYS A 525 36.79 -10.30 5.05
N SER A 526 36.84 -11.53 5.53
CA SER A 526 37.55 -11.83 6.78
C SER A 526 39.05 -11.92 6.52
N ASN A 527 39.85 -11.15 7.25
CA ASN A 527 41.29 -11.38 7.32
C ASN A 527 41.58 -12.45 8.39
N SER A 528 42.28 -13.52 7.99
CA SER A 528 42.59 -14.67 8.84
C SER A 528 43.95 -14.53 9.54
N SER A 529 44.14 -13.48 10.33
CA SER A 529 45.32 -13.37 11.22
C SER A 529 44.90 -13.65 12.66
N THR A 530 45.70 -14.44 13.39
CA THR A 530 45.56 -14.88 14.78
C THR A 530 44.67 -13.97 15.65
N ILE A 531 43.37 -14.30 15.72
CA ILE A 531 42.35 -13.58 16.48
C ILE A 531 42.25 -14.21 17.87
N SER A 532 42.18 -13.38 18.93
CA SER A 532 41.95 -13.85 20.30
C SER A 532 40.67 -14.68 20.42
N PHE A 533 40.57 -15.54 21.45
CA PHE A 533 39.36 -16.32 21.67
C PHE A 533 38.11 -15.44 21.76
N ASP A 534 38.16 -14.35 22.53
CA ASP A 534 37.03 -13.42 22.71
C ASP A 534 36.51 -12.84 21.39
N LEU A 535 37.42 -12.50 20.48
CA LEU A 535 37.05 -11.94 19.17
C LEU A 535 36.57 -13.01 18.19
N ARG A 536 37.06 -14.26 18.29
CA ARG A 536 36.52 -15.41 17.54
C ARG A 536 35.11 -15.76 18.02
N GLU A 537 34.89 -15.76 19.32
CA GLU A 537 33.58 -15.99 19.93
C GLU A 537 32.58 -14.90 19.53
N LEU A 538 32.99 -13.63 19.63
CA LEU A 538 32.20 -12.51 19.12
C LEU A 538 31.86 -12.68 17.63
N ALA A 539 32.84 -13.00 16.79
CA ALA A 539 32.62 -13.22 15.36
C ALA A 539 31.61 -14.35 15.07
N PHE A 540 31.64 -15.42 15.86
CA PHE A 540 30.72 -16.54 15.73
C PHE A 540 29.28 -16.09 16.04
N PHE A 541 29.03 -15.53 17.21
CA PHE A 541 27.69 -15.11 17.62
C PHE A 541 27.15 -13.91 16.84
N GLU A 542 28.01 -12.96 16.50
CA GLU A 542 27.62 -11.75 15.75
C GLU A 542 27.31 -12.09 14.29
N ARG A 543 28.03 -13.02 13.64
CA ARG A 543 27.93 -13.23 12.18
C ARG A 543 27.73 -14.68 11.78
N GLU A 544 28.58 -15.59 12.23
CA GLU A 544 28.57 -16.96 11.68
C GLU A 544 27.31 -17.73 12.05
N LEU A 545 26.78 -17.55 13.26
CA LEU A 545 25.57 -18.21 13.74
C LEU A 545 24.38 -17.90 12.81
N LEU A 546 24.19 -16.61 12.48
CA LEU A 546 23.17 -16.16 11.54
C LEU A 546 23.39 -16.76 10.14
N GLN A 547 24.60 -16.59 9.59
CA GLN A 547 24.87 -16.90 8.17
C GLN A 547 24.91 -18.41 7.90
N LYS A 548 25.46 -19.22 8.82
CA LYS A 548 25.67 -20.66 8.65
C LYS A 548 24.53 -21.53 9.18
N TYR A 549 23.75 -21.04 10.16
CA TYR A 549 22.74 -21.87 10.84
C TYR A 549 21.33 -21.28 10.71
N VAL A 550 21.12 -20.00 11.06
CA VAL A 550 19.77 -19.39 11.07
C VAL A 550 19.23 -19.24 9.64
N ARG A 551 19.96 -18.59 8.73
CA ARG A 551 19.48 -18.36 7.36
C ARG A 551 19.18 -19.67 6.62
N PRO A 552 20.08 -20.68 6.62
CA PRO A 552 19.80 -21.97 5.98
C PRO A 552 18.60 -22.70 6.59
N TYR A 553 18.37 -22.61 7.91
CA TYR A 553 17.24 -23.25 8.58
C TYR A 553 15.88 -22.76 8.03
N PHE A 554 15.77 -21.47 7.71
CA PHE A 554 14.53 -20.82 7.28
C PHE A 554 14.41 -20.54 5.78
N LYS A 555 15.45 -20.83 4.98
CA LYS A 555 15.53 -20.43 3.56
C LYS A 555 14.28 -20.78 2.74
N ASP A 556 13.76 -21.99 2.95
CA ASP A 556 12.61 -22.53 2.20
C ASP A 556 11.36 -22.72 3.09
N ARG A 557 11.34 -22.06 4.27
CA ARG A 557 10.22 -22.17 5.23
C ARG A 557 9.48 -20.86 5.36
N THR A 558 8.19 -20.90 5.06
CA THR A 558 7.25 -19.83 5.43
C THR A 558 6.82 -20.05 6.87
N VAL A 559 7.12 -19.09 7.75
CA VAL A 559 6.80 -19.21 9.17
C VAL A 559 5.94 -18.02 9.59
N GLU A 560 4.68 -18.30 9.89
CA GLU A 560 3.74 -17.29 10.37
C GLU A 560 3.88 -17.08 11.88
N GLY A 561 3.57 -15.87 12.35
CA GLY A 561 3.63 -15.52 13.77
C GLY A 561 5.04 -15.29 14.33
N THR A 562 6.06 -15.21 13.48
CA THR A 562 7.41 -14.76 13.88
C THR A 562 7.47 -13.24 14.01
N THR A 563 8.32 -12.74 14.91
CA THR A 563 8.55 -11.30 15.13
C THR A 563 9.49 -10.73 14.07
N LYS A 564 10.50 -11.49 13.62
CA LYS A 564 11.49 -11.12 12.60
C LYS A 564 11.57 -12.19 11.51
N ARG A 565 12.05 -11.78 10.32
CA ARG A 565 12.24 -12.60 9.12
C ARG A 565 13.68 -12.50 8.65
N THR A 566 14.21 -13.61 8.13
CA THR A 566 15.50 -13.58 7.44
C THR A 566 15.39 -12.78 6.13
N VAL A 567 16.50 -12.29 5.58
CA VAL A 567 16.50 -11.57 4.29
C VAL A 567 15.93 -12.42 3.15
N ASP A 568 16.14 -13.74 3.20
CA ASP A 568 15.59 -14.69 2.23
C ASP A 568 14.05 -14.77 2.31
N GLN A 569 13.50 -14.75 3.53
CA GLN A 569 12.05 -14.68 3.76
C GLN A 569 11.48 -13.30 3.44
N ILE A 570 12.21 -12.22 3.69
CA ILE A 570 11.79 -10.85 3.34
C ILE A 570 11.59 -10.75 1.82
N ARG A 571 12.54 -11.29 1.03
CA ARG A 571 12.45 -11.34 -0.44
C ARG A 571 11.13 -11.95 -0.90
N THR A 572 10.79 -13.14 -0.40
CA THR A 572 9.59 -13.87 -0.83
C THR A 572 8.30 -13.28 -0.26
N THR A 573 8.32 -12.84 1.00
CA THR A 573 7.14 -12.32 1.72
C THR A 573 6.70 -10.96 1.20
N TYR A 574 7.65 -10.10 0.82
CA TYR A 574 7.37 -8.71 0.45
C TYR A 574 7.66 -8.38 -1.02
N GLY A 575 8.32 -9.28 -1.76
CA GLY A 575 8.66 -9.07 -3.15
C GLY A 575 9.72 -8.00 -3.38
N VAL A 576 10.70 -7.91 -2.47
CA VAL A 576 11.80 -6.94 -2.51
C VAL A 576 13.06 -7.56 -3.09
N LEU A 577 13.90 -6.74 -3.74
CA LEU A 577 15.20 -7.22 -4.22
C LEU A 577 16.10 -7.54 -3.01
N VAL A 578 16.69 -8.74 -3.02
CA VAL A 578 17.76 -9.13 -2.08
C VAL A 578 18.89 -9.72 -2.89
N GLU A 579 20.04 -9.04 -2.92
CA GLU A 579 21.17 -9.40 -3.79
C GLU A 579 22.52 -9.33 -3.06
N GLU A 580 23.38 -10.33 -3.26
CA GLU A 580 24.77 -10.27 -2.80
C GLU A 580 25.62 -9.36 -3.69
N VAL A 581 26.40 -8.49 -3.06
CA VAL A 581 27.24 -7.52 -3.77
C VAL A 581 28.72 -7.78 -3.46
N PRO A 582 29.52 -8.28 -4.42
CA PRO A 582 30.94 -8.53 -4.17
C PRO A 582 31.74 -7.27 -3.79
N ASN A 583 31.44 -6.14 -4.43
CA ASN A 583 32.09 -4.86 -4.16
C ASN A 583 31.17 -3.68 -4.50
N VAL A 584 30.79 -2.88 -3.49
CA VAL A 584 29.90 -1.72 -3.63
C VAL A 584 30.50 -0.58 -4.48
N ASN A 585 31.82 -0.61 -4.69
CA ASN A 585 32.53 0.43 -5.45
C ASN A 585 32.75 0.06 -6.91
N LYS A 586 32.26 -1.10 -7.39
CA LYS A 586 32.37 -1.44 -8.81
C LYS A 586 31.40 -0.60 -9.65
N MET A 587 31.87 -0.09 -10.78
CA MET A 587 31.06 0.70 -11.70
C MET A 587 29.80 -0.06 -12.18
N SER A 588 29.91 -1.37 -12.42
CA SER A 588 28.76 -2.22 -12.79
C SER A 588 27.66 -2.24 -11.71
N PHE A 589 28.03 -2.14 -10.44
CA PHE A 589 27.07 -2.07 -9.34
C PHE A 589 26.47 -0.66 -9.23
N ILE A 590 27.25 0.40 -9.43
CA ILE A 590 26.75 1.78 -9.48
C ILE A 590 25.74 1.95 -10.62
N GLN A 591 26.00 1.34 -11.79
CA GLN A 591 25.04 1.29 -12.90
C GLN A 591 23.75 0.54 -12.53
N THR A 592 23.85 -0.47 -11.66
CA THR A 592 22.68 -1.20 -11.14
C THR A 592 21.85 -0.31 -10.21
N LEU A 593 22.48 0.46 -9.32
CA LEU A 593 21.78 1.48 -8.52
C LEU A 593 21.07 2.51 -9.41
N ALA A 594 21.73 2.96 -10.49
CA ALA A 594 21.14 3.88 -11.45
C ALA A 594 19.92 3.29 -12.16
N ARG A 595 19.98 2.03 -12.61
CA ARG A 595 18.86 1.31 -13.24
C ARG A 595 17.66 1.17 -12.29
N HIS A 596 17.91 0.88 -11.02
CA HIS A 596 16.87 0.81 -10.00
C HIS A 596 16.38 2.18 -9.52
N HIS A 597 16.84 3.29 -10.13
CA HIS A 597 16.47 4.66 -9.75
C HIS A 597 16.67 4.96 -8.26
N ILE A 598 17.71 4.38 -7.63
CA ILE A 598 17.98 4.57 -6.20
C ILE A 598 18.18 6.06 -5.90
N SER A 599 17.41 6.60 -4.95
CA SER A 599 17.52 7.99 -4.49
C SER A 599 18.22 8.11 -3.14
N ILE A 600 18.15 7.07 -2.32
CA ILE A 600 18.75 7.04 -0.99
C ILE A 600 19.50 5.73 -0.76
N GLY A 601 20.72 5.82 -0.26
CA GLY A 601 21.50 4.71 0.27
C GLY A 601 21.54 4.78 1.79
N LEU A 602 21.20 3.68 2.47
CA LEU A 602 21.33 3.54 3.92
C LEU A 602 22.32 2.41 4.23
N SER A 603 23.46 2.76 4.80
CA SER A 603 24.41 1.81 5.37
C SER A 603 23.98 1.42 6.77
N ILE A 604 23.75 0.12 6.99
CA ILE A 604 23.46 -0.46 8.30
C ILE A 604 24.57 -1.45 8.60
N ARG A 605 25.59 -0.99 9.34
CA ARG A 605 26.77 -1.79 9.73
C ARG A 605 27.44 -2.46 8.52
N CYS A 606 27.51 -1.76 7.39
CA CYS A 606 28.17 -2.24 6.18
C CYS A 606 29.68 -2.34 6.39
N TYR A 607 30.27 -3.49 6.06
CA TYR A 607 31.71 -3.72 6.25
C TYR A 607 32.58 -3.27 5.07
N GLN A 608 31.98 -2.79 3.98
CA GLN A 608 32.73 -2.22 2.85
C GLN A 608 32.70 -0.70 2.92
N ARG A 609 33.87 -0.08 2.79
CA ARG A 609 33.99 1.38 2.67
C ARG A 609 33.45 1.84 1.32
N PHE A 610 32.68 2.93 1.34
CA PHE A 610 32.23 3.63 0.14
C PHE A 610 33.34 4.57 -0.35
N LYS A 611 33.62 4.54 -1.65
CA LYS A 611 34.66 5.35 -2.30
C LYS A 611 34.05 6.41 -3.21
N SER A 612 34.90 7.25 -3.79
CA SER A 612 34.54 8.45 -4.55
C SER A 612 33.45 8.24 -5.59
N ASP A 613 33.46 7.15 -6.37
CA ASP A 613 32.47 6.97 -7.45
C ASP A 613 31.05 6.69 -6.94
N ILE A 614 30.89 5.84 -5.92
CA ILE A 614 29.57 5.59 -5.33
C ILE A 614 29.10 6.77 -4.48
N ILE A 615 30.02 7.45 -3.78
CA ILE A 615 29.71 8.69 -3.06
C ILE A 615 29.24 9.77 -4.05
N ARG A 616 29.91 9.90 -5.21
CA ARG A 616 29.52 10.81 -6.28
C ARG A 616 28.15 10.46 -6.86
N TYR A 617 27.84 9.17 -7.05
CA TYR A 617 26.50 8.76 -7.47
C TYR A 617 25.42 9.27 -6.50
N PHE A 618 25.68 9.22 -5.18
CA PHE A 618 24.80 9.71 -4.13
C PHE A 618 24.97 11.20 -3.78
N SER A 619 25.59 12.00 -4.66
CA SER A 619 25.59 13.46 -4.51
C SER A 619 24.19 14.05 -4.76
N LYS A 620 23.96 15.30 -4.32
CA LYS A 620 22.64 15.97 -4.42
C LYS A 620 22.07 15.80 -5.84
N PRO A 621 20.79 15.40 -5.98
CA PRO A 621 19.75 15.32 -4.95
C PRO A 621 19.69 14.00 -4.17
N ARG A 622 20.55 13.02 -4.48
CA ARG A 622 20.59 11.73 -3.78
C ARG A 622 21.31 11.87 -2.44
N LEU A 623 21.15 10.87 -1.58
CA LEU A 623 21.76 10.84 -0.24
C LEU A 623 22.34 9.46 0.08
N LEU A 624 23.56 9.43 0.61
CA LEU A 624 24.17 8.24 1.21
C LEU A 624 24.33 8.47 2.71
N LEU A 625 23.56 7.73 3.49
CA LEU A 625 23.47 7.84 4.94
C LEU A 625 24.09 6.61 5.60
N ASN A 626 24.73 6.81 6.75
CA ASN A 626 25.19 5.72 7.60
C ASN A 626 24.48 5.79 8.95
N LEU A 627 23.87 4.68 9.34
CA LEU A 627 23.29 4.51 10.66
C LEU A 627 24.34 3.89 11.57
N HIS A 628 25.16 4.76 12.15
CA HIS A 628 26.34 4.39 12.92
C HIS A 628 25.99 4.05 14.37
N PRO A 629 26.32 2.86 14.88
CA PRO A 629 26.20 2.56 16.31
C PRO A 629 27.31 3.32 17.05
N GLY A 630 26.95 4.30 17.86
CA GLY A 630 27.87 5.17 18.59
C GLY A 630 27.46 6.63 18.49
N VAL A 631 27.70 7.39 19.56
CA VAL A 631 27.45 8.83 19.59
C VAL A 631 28.63 9.57 18.95
N LEU A 632 28.42 10.15 17.77
CA LEU A 632 29.42 10.93 17.06
C LEU A 632 29.53 12.36 17.61
N PRO A 633 30.73 12.98 17.57
CA PRO A 633 32.00 12.45 17.04
C PRO A 633 32.78 11.57 18.04
N ALA A 634 32.33 11.42 19.30
CA ALA A 634 33.11 10.78 20.36
C ALA A 634 33.45 9.30 20.07
N TYR A 635 32.54 8.57 19.43
CA TYR A 635 32.68 7.13 19.18
C TYR A 635 32.77 6.81 17.68
N ARG A 636 33.86 7.21 17.03
CA ARG A 636 34.16 6.87 15.62
C ARG A 636 34.85 5.51 15.51
N GLY A 637 34.63 4.78 14.41
CA GLY A 637 35.30 3.51 14.13
C GLY A 637 34.53 2.26 14.56
N VAL A 638 35.24 1.21 14.97
CA VAL A 638 34.64 -0.13 15.20
C VAL A 638 34.48 -0.45 16.68
N MET A 639 33.55 -1.37 16.98
CA MET A 639 33.27 -1.86 18.34
C MET A 639 33.00 -0.74 19.36
N THR A 640 32.36 0.34 18.91
CA THR A 640 32.03 1.53 19.72
C THR A 640 31.22 1.23 20.97
N THR A 641 30.35 0.21 20.95
CA THR A 641 29.53 -0.20 22.10
C THR A 641 30.40 -0.64 23.27
N VAL A 642 31.40 -1.50 23.06
CA VAL A 642 32.29 -1.92 24.16
C VAL A 642 33.19 -0.77 24.61
N ARG A 643 33.56 0.14 23.70
CA ARG A 643 34.33 1.36 24.04
C ARG A 643 33.54 2.28 24.97
N ALA A 644 32.26 2.53 24.66
CA ALA A 644 31.37 3.31 25.51
C ALA A 644 31.15 2.65 26.88
N MET A 645 30.96 1.33 26.92
CA MET A 645 30.86 0.58 28.17
C MET A 645 32.15 0.72 29.01
N LYS A 646 33.33 0.53 28.40
CA LYS A 646 34.64 0.68 29.07
C LYS A 646 34.84 2.09 29.63
N ASN A 647 34.41 3.10 28.89
CA ASN A 647 34.47 4.50 29.32
C ASN A 647 33.41 4.86 30.38
N LYS A 648 32.58 3.90 30.81
CA LYS A 648 31.53 4.08 31.83
C LYS A 648 30.48 5.12 31.44
N GLU A 649 30.17 5.19 30.14
CA GLU A 649 29.11 6.07 29.63
C GLU A 649 27.74 5.72 30.21
N ILE A 650 26.94 6.74 30.49
CA ILE A 650 25.55 6.53 30.95
C ILE A 650 24.66 6.12 29.76
N TYR A 651 25.01 6.60 28.57
CA TYR A 651 24.20 6.47 27.36
C TYR A 651 25.00 5.93 26.18
N PHE A 652 24.37 5.07 25.40
CA PHE A 652 24.82 4.66 24.07
C PHE A 652 23.71 4.94 23.07
N GLY A 653 23.99 4.88 21.76
CA GLY A 653 22.92 4.98 20.78
C GLY A 653 23.39 5.04 19.35
N TYR A 654 22.56 5.59 18.48
CA TYR A 654 22.84 5.68 17.05
C TYR A 654 23.01 7.12 16.63
N SER A 655 23.98 7.35 15.74
CA SER A 655 24.12 8.58 14.98
C SER A 655 23.80 8.30 13.52
N LEU A 656 22.80 8.97 12.97
CA LEU A 656 22.59 9.03 11.53
C LEU A 656 23.42 10.18 10.98
N HIS A 657 24.29 9.91 10.01
CA HIS A 657 25.12 10.94 9.39
C HIS A 657 25.29 10.70 7.90
N ALA A 658 25.67 11.74 7.16
CA ALA A 658 26.05 11.62 5.76
C ALA A 658 27.40 10.91 5.65
N ILE A 659 27.56 10.04 4.64
CA ILE A 659 28.85 9.40 4.34
C ILE A 659 29.70 10.34 3.48
N ASP A 660 30.94 10.56 3.90
CA ASP A 660 32.01 11.16 3.09
C ASP A 660 33.14 10.13 2.83
N GLU A 661 34.24 10.55 2.19
CA GLU A 661 35.39 9.66 1.92
C GLU A 661 36.12 9.18 3.19
N ASN A 662 35.89 9.87 4.31
CA ASN A 662 36.46 9.59 5.63
C ASN A 662 35.46 8.86 6.56
N TRP A 663 34.33 8.42 5.99
CA TRP A 663 33.27 7.59 6.55
C TRP A 663 32.56 8.24 7.75
N ASP A 664 33.08 8.06 8.97
CA ASP A 664 32.44 8.51 10.22
C ASP A 664 32.67 10.00 10.54
N SER A 665 33.02 10.83 9.54
CA SER A 665 33.27 12.26 9.72
C SER A 665 32.25 13.18 9.07
N GLY A 666 31.39 12.67 8.19
CA GLY A 666 30.39 13.50 7.52
C GLY A 666 29.34 14.07 8.48
N ASP A 667 28.61 15.09 8.05
CA ASP A 667 27.68 15.82 8.91
C ASP A 667 26.65 14.90 9.59
N VAL A 668 26.45 15.11 10.90
CA VAL A 668 25.46 14.40 11.70
C VAL A 668 24.07 14.97 11.42
N ILE A 669 23.12 14.09 11.17
CA ILE A 669 21.71 14.41 10.94
C ILE A 669 20.93 14.29 12.25
N GLU A 670 21.08 13.18 12.95
CA GLU A 670 20.38 12.92 14.20
C GLU A 670 21.22 12.01 15.11
N ILE A 671 21.09 12.21 16.42
CA ILE A 671 21.62 11.31 17.44
C ILE A 671 20.50 10.95 18.40
N ARG A 672 20.25 9.64 18.58
CA ARG A 672 19.28 9.13 19.56
C ARG A 672 20.00 8.24 20.57
N LYS A 673 19.71 8.46 21.86
CA LYS A 673 20.44 7.87 22.99
C LYS A 673 19.51 6.96 23.81
N HIS A 674 20.09 5.91 24.37
CA HIS A 674 19.48 4.95 25.26
C HIS A 674 20.42 4.64 26.44
N HIS A 675 19.87 4.35 27.61
CA HIS A 675 20.66 3.99 28.78
C HIS A 675 21.41 2.68 28.56
N ILE A 676 22.67 2.62 28.98
CA ILE A 676 23.44 1.38 28.92
C ILE A 676 23.01 0.45 30.07
N ASP A 677 22.61 -0.78 29.73
CA ASP A 677 22.39 -1.86 30.70
C ASP A 677 23.69 -2.66 30.89
N TYR A 678 24.43 -2.31 31.94
CA TYR A 678 25.70 -2.97 32.28
C TYR A 678 25.56 -4.41 32.79
N SER A 679 24.34 -4.90 33.03
CA SER A 679 24.12 -6.32 33.39
C SER A 679 24.24 -7.25 32.19
N LYS A 680 24.03 -6.71 30.98
CA LYS A 680 24.09 -7.45 29.71
C LYS A 680 25.51 -7.49 29.15
N SER A 681 25.78 -8.52 28.34
CA SER A 681 26.95 -8.48 27.46
C SER A 681 26.78 -7.39 26.40
N MET A 682 27.90 -6.89 25.87
CA MET A 682 27.90 -5.87 24.82
C MET A 682 27.03 -6.27 23.63
N LEU A 683 27.14 -7.53 23.18
CA LEU A 683 26.36 -8.02 22.06
C LEU A 683 24.86 -8.16 22.41
N ALA A 684 24.50 -8.57 23.63
CA ALA A 684 23.09 -8.64 24.03
C ALA A 684 22.45 -7.24 24.14
N PHE A 685 23.19 -6.26 24.68
CA PHE A 685 22.75 -4.86 24.77
C PHE A 685 22.50 -4.23 23.39
N MET A 686 23.23 -4.64 22.35
CA MET A 686 22.95 -4.19 20.98
C MET A 686 21.52 -4.48 20.52
N GLY A 687 20.88 -5.54 21.04
CA GLY A 687 19.49 -5.86 20.77
C GLY A 687 18.51 -4.78 21.26
N ASP A 688 18.82 -4.15 22.39
CA ASP A 688 17.95 -3.13 23.01
C ASP A 688 17.91 -1.83 22.18
N VAL A 689 18.98 -1.54 21.43
CA VAL A 689 19.13 -0.28 20.67
C VAL A 689 18.78 -0.42 19.19
N CYS A 690 18.53 -1.63 18.67
CA CYS A 690 18.23 -1.85 17.25
C CYS A 690 17.00 -1.08 16.77
N GLU A 691 15.87 -1.18 17.49
CA GLU A 691 14.62 -0.52 17.09
C GLU A 691 14.73 1.01 17.12
N MET A 692 15.54 1.54 18.04
CA MET A 692 15.87 2.96 18.08
C MET A 692 16.55 3.42 16.79
N GLY A 693 17.50 2.64 16.28
CA GLY A 693 18.16 2.93 15.00
C GLY A 693 17.20 2.85 13.80
N VAL A 694 16.28 1.87 13.80
CA VAL A 694 15.24 1.75 12.76
C VAL A 694 14.35 2.99 12.73
N ALA A 695 13.92 3.47 13.91
CA ALA A 695 13.10 4.67 14.01
C ALA A 695 13.82 5.92 13.49
N VAL A 696 15.10 6.12 13.82
CA VAL A 696 15.92 7.23 13.27
C VAL A 696 15.97 7.20 11.74
N ALA A 697 16.13 6.01 11.12
CA ALA A 697 16.12 5.90 9.67
C ALA A 697 14.75 6.23 9.05
N MET A 698 13.65 5.79 9.67
CA MET A 698 12.30 6.08 9.18
C MET A 698 11.95 7.57 9.26
N ASP A 699 12.34 8.26 10.34
CA ASP A 699 12.10 9.70 10.49
C ASP A 699 12.86 10.52 9.42
N ALA A 700 14.08 10.08 9.07
CA ALA A 700 14.83 10.67 7.97
C ALA A 700 14.16 10.41 6.61
N PHE A 701 13.65 9.20 6.36
CA PHE A 701 12.94 8.88 5.12
C PHE A 701 11.64 9.66 4.97
N ASP A 702 10.84 9.82 6.04
CA ASP A 702 9.64 10.65 6.01
C ASP A 702 9.96 12.11 5.68
N THR A 703 11.03 12.65 6.30
CA THR A 703 11.50 14.01 6.01
C THR A 703 11.89 14.18 4.53
N ILE A 704 12.71 13.25 4.00
CA ILE A 704 13.17 13.31 2.60
C ILE A 704 12.01 13.10 1.63
N ALA A 705 11.11 12.16 1.90
CA ALA A 705 9.98 11.85 1.03
C ALA A 705 9.02 13.04 0.90
N ARG A 706 8.98 13.93 1.90
CA ARG A 706 8.22 15.20 1.88
C ARG A 706 8.97 16.34 1.19
N GLY A 707 10.11 16.07 0.56
CA GLY A 707 10.95 17.08 -0.09
C GLY A 707 11.62 18.05 0.87
N LYS A 708 11.67 17.75 2.17
CA LYS A 708 12.36 18.58 3.17
C LYS A 708 13.84 18.20 3.22
N GLU A 709 14.72 19.19 3.37
CA GLU A 709 16.13 18.92 3.61
C GLU A 709 16.34 18.40 5.04
N LEU A 710 17.22 17.40 5.20
CA LEU A 710 17.66 16.95 6.51
C LEU A 710 18.58 18.02 7.13
N SER A 711 18.37 18.28 8.43
CA SER A 711 19.31 19.08 9.22
C SER A 711 20.69 18.41 9.22
N ARG A 712 21.75 19.22 9.16
CA ARG A 712 23.15 18.74 9.10
C ARG A 712 24.00 19.54 10.05
N THR A 713 24.64 18.84 10.98
CA THR A 713 25.56 19.42 11.96
C THR A 713 26.98 18.93 11.65
N PRO A 714 27.91 19.82 11.25
CA PRO A 714 29.29 19.45 11.02
C PRO A 714 29.96 18.87 12.27
N GLN A 715 30.75 17.82 12.09
CA GLN A 715 31.49 17.19 13.17
C GLN A 715 32.83 17.90 13.46
N LYS A 716 33.14 18.12 14.74
CA LYS A 716 34.48 18.55 15.20
C LYS A 716 35.39 17.33 15.38
N THR A 717 35.85 16.76 14.29
CA THR A 717 36.55 15.46 14.28
C THR A 717 37.95 15.51 14.91
N GLU A 718 38.59 16.67 14.96
CA GLU A 718 39.93 16.90 15.52
C GLU A 718 40.02 16.62 17.02
N ALA A 719 38.88 16.70 17.74
CA ALA A 719 38.81 16.45 19.18
C ALA A 719 38.54 14.98 19.55
N SER A 720 38.39 14.08 18.57
CA SER A 720 37.97 12.69 18.77
C SER A 720 38.81 11.70 17.95
N GLY A 721 39.39 10.70 18.62
CA GLY A 721 40.13 9.62 17.98
C GLY A 721 39.24 8.65 17.17
N TYR A 722 39.87 7.81 16.35
CA TYR A 722 39.19 6.75 15.60
C TYR A 722 39.48 5.39 16.24
N TYR A 723 38.46 4.68 16.71
CA TYR A 723 38.62 3.37 17.34
C TYR A 723 38.86 2.27 16.31
N THR A 724 39.96 1.54 16.49
CA THR A 724 40.26 0.29 15.79
C THR A 724 39.82 -0.92 16.62
N PHE A 725 39.94 -2.12 16.04
CA PHE A 725 39.73 -3.37 16.78
C PHE A 725 40.59 -3.40 18.06
N PRO A 726 40.05 -3.87 19.20
CA PRO A 726 40.78 -3.91 20.46
C PRO A 726 42.04 -4.77 20.39
N THR A 727 43.13 -4.33 21.04
CA THR A 727 44.31 -5.18 21.26
C THR A 727 44.02 -6.23 22.34
N ASN A 728 44.90 -7.23 22.47
CA ASN A 728 44.75 -8.25 23.51
C ASN A 728 44.79 -7.65 24.93
N GLU A 729 45.63 -6.63 25.15
CA GLU A 729 45.71 -5.89 26.42
C GLU A 729 44.39 -5.17 26.71
N GLU A 730 43.82 -4.49 25.71
CA GLU A 730 42.54 -3.79 25.87
C GLU A 730 41.39 -4.77 26.18
N LEU A 731 41.39 -5.97 25.58
CA LEU A 731 40.42 -7.02 25.87
C LEU A 731 40.55 -7.55 27.31
N GLN A 732 41.78 -7.71 27.81
CA GLN A 732 42.02 -8.10 29.19
C GLN A 732 41.51 -7.04 30.17
N GLU A 733 41.70 -5.76 29.87
CA GLU A 733 41.15 -4.66 30.66
C GLU A 733 39.62 -4.65 30.66
N ILE A 734 38.99 -4.77 29.49
CA ILE A 734 37.53 -4.90 29.35
C ILE A 734 37.00 -6.03 30.23
N ARG A 735 37.70 -7.18 30.24
CA ARG A 735 37.34 -8.33 31.08
C ARG A 735 37.50 -8.03 32.57
N ARG A 736 38.57 -7.33 32.98
CA ARG A 736 38.78 -6.92 34.39
C ARG A 736 37.70 -5.96 34.88
N ASP A 737 37.20 -5.11 34.00
CA ASP A 737 36.08 -4.19 34.28
C ASP A 737 34.71 -4.91 34.32
N GLY A 738 34.68 -6.24 34.17
CA GLY A 738 33.47 -7.06 34.21
C GLY A 738 32.62 -7.00 32.94
N ILE A 739 33.11 -6.38 31.87
CA ILE A 739 32.37 -6.22 30.62
C ILE A 739 32.54 -7.49 29.78
N ARG A 740 31.42 -8.15 29.49
CA ARG A 740 31.38 -9.35 28.63
C ARG A 740 31.11 -8.93 27.19
N LEU A 741 31.90 -9.40 26.22
CA LEU A 741 31.59 -9.16 24.80
C LEU A 741 30.33 -9.92 24.38
N VAL A 742 30.24 -11.18 24.81
CA VAL A 742 29.17 -12.12 24.47
C VAL A 742 28.65 -12.80 25.73
N ASP A 743 27.36 -13.10 25.71
CA ASP A 743 26.72 -14.05 26.62
C ASP A 743 25.92 -15.02 25.74
N ALA A 744 26.40 -16.27 25.61
CA ALA A 744 25.89 -17.22 24.63
C ALA A 744 24.38 -17.46 24.78
N GLU A 745 23.91 -17.66 26.02
CA GLU A 745 22.51 -17.92 26.32
C GLU A 745 21.62 -16.74 25.89
N SER A 746 22.03 -15.51 26.18
CA SER A 746 21.32 -14.30 25.76
C SER A 746 21.20 -14.20 24.24
N ILE A 747 22.27 -14.51 23.49
CA ILE A 747 22.24 -14.43 22.02
C ILE A 747 21.40 -15.55 21.42
N VAL A 748 21.49 -16.77 21.95
CA VAL A 748 20.62 -17.89 21.56
C VAL A 748 19.16 -17.50 21.77
N LYS A 749 18.83 -16.92 22.93
CA LYS A 749 17.48 -16.42 23.22
C LYS A 749 17.02 -15.38 22.20
N ILE A 750 17.83 -14.35 21.92
CA ILE A 750 17.52 -13.33 20.91
C ILE A 750 17.26 -13.96 19.55
N VAL A 751 18.10 -14.88 19.08
CA VAL A 751 17.94 -15.56 17.79
C VAL A 751 16.64 -16.38 17.75
N VAL A 752 16.37 -17.17 18.78
CA VAL A 752 15.20 -18.04 18.85
C VAL A 752 13.91 -17.24 18.90
N GLU A 753 13.83 -16.23 19.78
CA GLU A 753 12.63 -15.41 19.95
C GLU A 753 12.37 -14.47 18.75
N SER A 754 13.43 -14.12 18.01
CA SER A 754 13.32 -13.27 16.82
C SER A 754 12.80 -14.05 15.61
N PHE A 755 13.35 -15.23 15.32
CA PHE A 755 13.10 -15.91 14.03
C PHE A 755 12.13 -17.09 14.12
N ALA A 756 11.87 -17.63 15.32
CA ALA A 756 10.94 -18.74 15.50
C ALA A 756 9.65 -18.32 16.24
N PRO A 757 8.47 -18.73 15.75
CA PRO A 757 7.21 -18.53 16.45
C PRO A 757 7.18 -19.40 17.71
N SER A 758 6.40 -19.01 18.72
CA SER A 758 6.38 -19.67 20.04
C SER A 758 6.26 -21.19 20.00
N LYS A 759 5.54 -21.74 19.01
CA LYS A 759 5.35 -23.20 18.84
C LYS A 759 6.58 -23.95 18.31
N GLU A 760 7.51 -23.26 17.66
CA GLU A 760 8.73 -23.85 17.08
C GLU A 760 10.00 -23.46 17.83
N GLN A 761 9.91 -22.56 18.81
CA GLN A 761 11.07 -22.03 19.53
C GLN A 761 11.91 -23.13 20.17
N GLU A 762 11.29 -24.14 20.79
CA GLU A 762 12.04 -25.22 21.44
C GLU A 762 12.88 -26.04 20.43
N LYS A 763 12.25 -26.47 19.33
CA LYS A 763 12.92 -27.23 18.27
C LYS A 763 14.06 -26.42 17.64
N PHE A 764 13.83 -25.13 17.41
CA PHE A 764 14.85 -24.25 16.84
C PHE A 764 15.98 -23.96 17.84
N ARG A 765 15.65 -23.79 19.12
CA ARG A 765 16.61 -23.63 20.22
C ARG A 765 17.57 -24.82 20.29
N THR A 766 17.06 -26.05 20.33
CA THR A 766 17.91 -27.25 20.35
C THR A 766 18.89 -27.29 19.18
N TYR A 767 18.44 -26.91 17.98
CA TYR A 767 19.28 -26.85 16.78
C TYR A 767 20.40 -25.80 16.91
N ILE A 768 20.07 -24.62 17.42
CA ILE A 768 21.04 -23.53 17.62
C ILE A 768 22.03 -23.85 18.75
N GLU A 769 21.56 -24.42 19.86
CA GLU A 769 22.41 -24.82 20.98
C GLU A 769 23.42 -25.90 20.59
N ALA A 770 23.01 -26.86 19.74
CA ALA A 770 23.94 -27.85 19.18
C ALA A 770 25.05 -27.18 18.36
N ALA A 771 24.72 -26.20 17.52
CA ALA A 771 25.71 -25.46 16.75
C ALA A 771 26.69 -24.67 17.64
N VAL A 772 26.18 -24.08 18.73
CA VAL A 772 26.99 -23.36 19.73
C VAL A 772 27.94 -24.33 20.45
N GLN A 773 27.44 -25.47 20.91
CA GLN A 773 28.25 -26.51 21.57
C GLN A 773 29.35 -27.03 20.65
N ASP A 774 29.03 -27.29 19.38
CA ASP A 774 30.00 -27.73 18.37
C ASP A 774 31.12 -26.70 18.17
N TRP A 775 30.76 -25.42 18.10
CA TRP A 775 31.73 -24.35 17.94
C TRP A 775 32.68 -24.27 19.14
N TYR A 776 32.15 -24.33 20.37
CA TYR A 776 32.99 -24.33 21.58
C TYR A 776 33.92 -25.54 21.65
N ARG A 777 33.44 -26.75 21.30
CA ARG A 777 34.28 -27.96 21.26
C ARG A 777 35.48 -27.83 20.31
N GLN A 778 35.32 -27.08 19.21
CA GLN A 778 36.38 -26.88 18.21
C GLN A 778 37.35 -25.74 18.52
N ASN A 779 36.98 -24.82 19.43
CA ASN A 779 37.72 -23.56 19.64
C ASN A 779 38.25 -23.37 21.07
N LEU A 780 37.85 -24.22 22.02
CA LEU A 780 38.36 -24.25 23.41
C LEU A 780 39.60 -25.13 23.60
N ALA A 781 39.93 -25.99 22.64
CA ALA A 781 41.20 -26.71 22.56
C ALA A 781 42.29 -25.81 21.98
#